data_AF-A0A6I3IQK3-F1
#
_entry.id   AF-A0A6I3IQK3-F1
#
_cell.length_a   1.000
_cell.length_b   1.000
_cell.length_c   1.000
_cell.angle_alpha   90.00
_cell.angle_beta   90.00
_cell.angle_gamma   90.00
#
_symmetry.space_group_name_H-M   'P 1'
#
loop_
_entity.id
_entity.type
_entity.pdbx_description
1 polymer ?
#
loop_
_entity_poly.entity_id
_entity_poly.type
_entity_poly.pdbx_seq_one_letter_code
_entity_poly.pdbx_strand_id
1 'polypeptide(L)'
;MKQFQLWLDESGCFDETSDSRDLYSFVGGVLVETEKSSQIDLKTFLSSKEYNHAMTLDMKAKKEYVIPKLLDFKKYTDARYIFFENIEYYGNGDNRLLYLQVLSEGLLQLTQLLEAKYGPIKLAIIIASRLAQKGDEKLVHITEEEYVRCFRKLLHDKQERNEFTVHESTQVQFHLERATKSLPLILADFASNTRRMYYRKKFKDRDSKASLSILFEDAYTFSMSELSSDTKIRILLGQNDLSEAIMEVFTSQNMTGLQQKEYLKLILERMSHLSYRLIKSQIRQLTAEILAYSARQDNYDEASSLLKQIETQLIPLLKVQKYPYEVLEYEILLQLSDMYLRSGQLVEVVTVLTQLKEVVQLSENSLENIFLFYRMREKLAVFYIDSYQFSTAIQLMSEMRESFEGLMTNLLTYPMIQTNFSTLKSEYYGDVLCMEIYARLFRNQLLFEEIDFLRELSDTALQQYPLFHGELERHLQYRSRIEQKEGNIPEAIYWLMRAIDETYCFSETINQKELKRFWDTIYTQETAISQLFYLMYYSLILAQAMIEKSDWADCLYSSLAEHPIFQLIQKEKKNTDIHLLQASSLYYHPLDIIYWNLAEYHRAKGQVKESFSYYDQAIMICSRKKGTLTLQLRLVAILAARASLEIYEKQTAPSLKRAIQCVQSLEDKLARQSIFSKEISFDETMIVLKGWREQLEACKDHTDTSSEVLWAFSQEWRY
;
A
#
# COMPACT_ATOMS: atom_id res chain seq x y z
N MET A 1 40.81 -14.19 -5.41
CA MET A 1 40.46 -12.89 -4.80
C MET A 1 41.04 -11.79 -5.67
N LYS A 2 40.18 -10.99 -6.33
CA LYS A 2 40.63 -9.87 -7.18
C LYS A 2 41.22 -8.75 -6.30
N GLN A 3 42.28 -8.10 -6.77
CA GLN A 3 42.95 -7.03 -6.06
C GLN A 3 42.84 -5.71 -6.81
N PHE A 4 42.32 -4.68 -6.14
CA PHE A 4 42.13 -3.35 -6.70
C PHE A 4 42.96 -2.32 -5.94
N GLN A 5 43.41 -1.30 -6.67
CA GLN A 5 43.91 -0.07 -6.11
C GLN A 5 42.94 1.06 -6.43
N LEU A 6 42.64 1.86 -5.41
CA LEU A 6 41.83 3.08 -5.53
C LEU A 6 42.69 4.28 -5.14
N TRP A 7 42.87 5.21 -6.06
CA TRP A 7 43.64 6.43 -5.85
C TRP A 7 42.68 7.62 -5.76
N LEU A 8 42.66 8.31 -4.64
CA LEU A 8 41.70 9.39 -4.36
C LEU A 8 42.40 10.73 -4.14
N ASP A 9 41.91 11.76 -4.83
CA ASP A 9 42.31 13.14 -4.61
C ASP A 9 41.11 14.10 -4.56
N GLU A 10 41.25 15.15 -3.77
CA GLU A 10 40.20 16.11 -3.49
C GLU A 10 40.25 17.30 -4.46
N SER A 11 39.12 17.65 -5.06
CA SER A 11 38.97 18.92 -5.77
C SER A 11 37.72 19.73 -5.40
N GLY A 12 36.92 19.25 -4.44
CA GLY A 12 35.76 19.96 -3.91
C GLY A 12 36.14 21.04 -2.89
N CYS A 13 35.24 22.00 -2.67
CA CYS A 13 35.32 22.89 -1.51
C CYS A 13 34.34 22.35 -0.46
N PHE A 14 34.78 22.24 0.79
CA PHE A 14 33.97 21.79 1.92
C PHE A 14 33.94 22.98 2.88
N ASP A 15 33.25 24.08 2.54
CA ASP A 15 33.10 25.30 3.36
C ASP A 15 31.64 25.79 3.28
N GLU A 16 31.10 26.36 4.37
CA GLU A 16 29.67 26.70 4.52
C GLU A 16 29.19 27.98 3.82
N THR A 17 30.07 28.89 3.38
CA THR A 17 29.67 30.28 3.08
C THR A 17 29.59 30.65 1.59
N SER A 18 29.26 29.74 0.71
CA SER A 18 29.20 30.04 -0.73
C SER A 18 27.81 29.89 -1.31
N ASP A 19 27.22 31.01 -1.70
CA ASP A 19 25.99 31.05 -2.47
C ASP A 19 26.09 30.21 -3.76
N SER A 20 25.08 29.36 -3.92
CA SER A 20 24.71 28.51 -5.05
C SER A 20 25.40 28.76 -6.41
N ARG A 21 26.09 27.70 -6.92
CA ARG A 21 26.23 27.28 -8.35
C ARG A 21 27.51 26.48 -8.69
N ASP A 22 28.40 26.21 -7.74
CA ASP A 22 29.60 25.37 -7.95
C ASP A 22 29.45 24.02 -7.21
N LEU A 23 29.98 22.90 -7.74
CA LEU A 23 30.00 21.61 -7.02
C LEU A 23 30.74 21.76 -5.68
N TYR A 24 30.03 21.60 -4.56
CA TYR A 24 30.57 21.55 -3.20
C TYR A 24 30.62 20.09 -2.70
N SER A 25 31.63 19.77 -1.89
CA SER A 25 31.82 18.46 -1.23
C SER A 25 31.91 17.25 -2.16
N PHE A 26 33.06 17.11 -2.85
CA PHE A 26 33.31 16.10 -3.87
C PHE A 26 34.71 15.47 -3.71
N VAL A 27 34.79 14.14 -3.87
CA VAL A 27 36.04 13.38 -3.92
C VAL A 27 36.10 12.59 -5.22
N GLY A 28 37.20 12.67 -5.96
CA GLY A 28 37.37 12.00 -7.25
C GLY A 28 38.63 11.15 -7.29
N GLY A 29 38.63 10.14 -8.15
CA GLY A 29 39.75 9.24 -8.23
C GLY A 29 39.72 8.23 -9.36
N VAL A 30 40.67 7.28 -9.27
CA VAL A 30 40.90 6.23 -10.27
C VAL A 30 40.89 4.88 -9.57
N LEU A 31 40.03 3.97 -10.03
CA LEU A 31 40.03 2.57 -9.64
C LEU A 31 40.68 1.74 -10.74
N VAL A 32 41.65 0.93 -10.36
CA VAL A 32 42.38 0.06 -11.29
C VAL A 32 42.69 -1.28 -10.65
N GLU A 33 42.76 -2.33 -11.48
CA GLU A 33 43.21 -3.63 -11.04
C GLU A 33 44.73 -3.62 -10.76
N THR A 34 45.14 -4.21 -9.63
CA THR A 34 46.54 -4.18 -9.16
C THR A 34 47.49 -4.81 -10.18
N GLU A 35 47.09 -5.91 -10.80
CA GLU A 35 47.88 -6.61 -11.82
C GLU A 35 48.12 -5.74 -13.06
N LYS A 36 47.10 -4.99 -13.50
CA LYS A 36 47.18 -4.14 -14.69
C LYS A 36 47.95 -2.85 -14.43
N SER A 37 47.76 -2.23 -13.26
CA SER A 37 48.51 -1.03 -12.87
C SER A 37 50.00 -1.29 -12.69
N SER A 38 50.38 -2.48 -12.18
CA SER A 38 51.77 -2.88 -12.00
C SER A 38 52.55 -3.06 -13.32
N GLN A 39 51.83 -3.18 -14.45
CA GLN A 39 52.42 -3.30 -15.78
C GLN A 39 52.74 -1.93 -16.42
N ILE A 40 52.33 -0.82 -15.80
CA ILE A 40 52.59 0.53 -16.28
C ILE A 40 53.62 1.21 -15.38
N ASP A 41 54.74 1.63 -15.97
CA ASP A 41 55.65 2.55 -15.30
C ASP A 41 55.09 3.97 -15.33
N LEU A 42 54.45 4.35 -14.21
CA LEU A 42 53.86 5.68 -14.05
C LEU A 42 54.89 6.83 -14.19
N LYS A 43 56.19 6.60 -13.92
CA LYS A 43 57.22 7.64 -14.09
C LYS A 43 57.43 7.99 -15.55
N THR A 44 57.46 6.96 -16.40
CA THR A 44 57.58 7.14 -17.85
C THR A 44 56.25 7.61 -18.45
N PHE A 45 55.11 7.16 -17.90
CA PHE A 45 53.78 7.56 -18.34
C PHE A 45 53.49 9.05 -18.08
N LEU A 46 53.85 9.55 -16.89
CA LEU A 46 53.74 10.95 -16.46
C LEU A 46 55.09 11.65 -16.61
N SER A 47 55.53 11.80 -17.86
CA SER A 47 56.90 12.18 -18.22
C SER A 47 57.33 13.62 -17.89
N SER A 48 56.43 14.50 -17.44
CA SER A 48 56.74 15.91 -17.20
C SER A 48 56.37 16.37 -15.79
N LYS A 49 57.38 16.85 -15.06
CA LYS A 49 57.23 17.42 -13.70
C LYS A 49 56.49 18.75 -13.68
N GLU A 50 56.29 19.40 -14.84
CA GLU A 50 55.56 20.67 -14.95
C GLU A 50 54.05 20.48 -14.80
N TYR A 51 53.54 19.25 -14.96
CA TYR A 51 52.11 18.94 -14.93
C TYR A 51 51.66 18.21 -13.66
N ASN A 52 52.38 18.32 -12.55
CA ASN A 52 52.11 17.54 -11.33
C ASN A 52 50.84 17.96 -10.56
N HIS A 53 50.23 19.10 -10.89
CA HIS A 53 49.00 19.59 -10.24
C HIS A 53 48.00 20.10 -11.28
N ALA A 54 46.88 19.42 -11.47
CA ALA A 54 45.86 19.81 -12.43
C ALA A 54 45.27 21.19 -12.11
N MET A 55 45.23 21.60 -10.84
CA MET A 55 44.77 22.93 -10.44
C MET A 55 45.60 24.08 -11.02
N THR A 56 46.91 23.90 -11.21
CA THR A 56 47.82 24.96 -11.67
C THR A 56 47.95 25.02 -13.20
N LEU A 57 47.32 24.09 -13.92
CA LEU A 57 47.37 24.01 -15.37
C LEU A 57 46.31 24.88 -16.04
N ASP A 58 46.69 25.54 -17.13
CA ASP A 58 45.76 26.26 -17.99
C ASP A 58 44.87 25.30 -18.81
N MET A 59 43.86 25.84 -19.49
CA MET A 59 42.93 25.04 -20.30
C MET A 59 43.61 24.32 -21.46
N LYS A 60 44.71 24.85 -22.00
CA LYS A 60 45.40 24.29 -23.15
C LYS A 60 46.19 23.05 -22.73
N ALA A 61 46.96 23.17 -21.65
CA ALA A 61 47.66 22.08 -20.98
C ALA A 61 46.71 20.93 -20.60
N LYS A 62 45.52 21.24 -20.09
CA LYS A 62 44.52 20.21 -19.74
C LYS A 62 44.02 19.43 -20.96
N LYS A 63 43.81 20.11 -22.08
CA LYS A 63 43.37 19.45 -23.33
C LYS A 63 44.47 18.64 -23.99
N GLU A 64 45.67 19.19 -24.04
CA GLU A 64 46.78 18.60 -24.80
C GLU A 64 47.52 17.51 -24.01
N TYR A 65 47.44 17.53 -22.67
CA TYR A 65 48.17 16.61 -21.81
C TYR A 65 47.26 15.77 -20.89
N VAL A 66 46.40 16.41 -20.10
CA VAL A 66 45.63 15.71 -19.04
C VAL A 66 44.57 14.76 -19.62
N ILE A 67 43.69 15.25 -20.51
CA ILE A 67 42.61 14.43 -21.08
C ILE A 67 43.17 13.22 -21.86
N PRO A 68 44.18 13.38 -22.76
CA PRO A 68 44.80 12.25 -23.43
C PRO A 68 45.39 11.22 -22.47
N LYS A 69 46.07 11.65 -21.40
CA LYS A 69 46.65 10.73 -20.41
C LYS A 69 45.59 9.93 -19.66
N LEU A 70 44.45 10.54 -19.34
CA LEU A 70 43.33 9.82 -18.73
C LEU A 70 42.70 8.81 -19.71
N LEU A 71 42.54 9.17 -20.98
CA LEU A 71 42.01 8.23 -21.99
C LEU A 71 42.98 7.07 -22.25
N ASP A 72 44.26 7.36 -22.39
CA ASP A 72 45.33 6.38 -22.57
C ASP A 72 45.40 5.43 -21.38
N PHE A 73 45.40 5.96 -20.15
CA PHE A 73 45.46 5.15 -18.94
C PHE A 73 44.28 4.18 -18.85
N LYS A 74 43.07 4.67 -19.12
CA LYS A 74 41.84 3.86 -19.19
C LYS A 74 41.95 2.78 -20.27
N LYS A 75 42.47 3.11 -21.45
CA LYS A 75 42.67 2.16 -22.54
C LYS A 75 43.69 1.06 -22.21
N TYR A 76 44.79 1.40 -21.52
CA TYR A 76 45.84 0.45 -21.18
C TYR A 76 45.53 -0.42 -19.96
N THR A 77 44.70 0.07 -19.02
CA THR A 77 44.46 -0.62 -17.74
C THR A 77 43.01 -1.03 -17.50
N ASP A 78 42.06 -0.63 -18.35
CA ASP A 78 40.62 -0.75 -18.09
C ASP A 78 40.19 -0.09 -16.77
N ALA A 79 40.93 0.95 -16.36
CA ALA A 79 40.62 1.72 -15.16
C ALA A 79 39.25 2.41 -15.28
N ARG A 80 38.55 2.49 -14.14
CA ARG A 80 37.29 3.23 -14.02
C ARG A 80 37.53 4.47 -13.17
N TYR A 81 36.95 5.58 -13.59
CA TYR A 81 36.97 6.80 -12.79
C TYR A 81 35.87 6.77 -11.75
N ILE A 82 36.18 7.20 -10.53
CA ILE A 82 35.26 7.11 -9.38
C ILE A 82 35.04 8.48 -8.76
N PHE A 83 33.79 8.74 -8.38
CA PHE A 83 33.34 9.99 -7.83
C PHE A 83 32.41 9.76 -6.63
N PHE A 84 32.71 10.43 -5.51
CA PHE A 84 31.87 10.47 -4.31
C PHE A 84 31.34 11.89 -4.15
N GLU A 85 30.01 12.05 -4.21
CA GLU A 85 29.35 13.36 -4.38
C GLU A 85 28.30 13.62 -3.28
N ASN A 86 28.32 14.81 -2.68
CA ASN A 86 27.25 15.28 -1.79
C ASN A 86 26.20 16.10 -2.59
N ILE A 87 25.36 15.41 -3.36
CA ILE A 87 24.39 16.05 -4.27
C ILE A 87 23.26 16.77 -3.48
N GLU A 88 22.97 16.29 -2.26
CA GLU A 88 21.87 16.75 -1.42
C GLU A 88 22.26 17.88 -0.46
N TYR A 89 23.52 18.32 -0.49
CA TYR A 89 24.05 19.41 0.35
C TYR A 89 23.89 19.16 1.85
N TYR A 90 24.00 17.91 2.33
CA TYR A 90 24.07 17.66 3.77
C TYR A 90 25.28 18.38 4.37
N GLY A 91 25.06 19.15 5.43
CA GLY A 91 26.08 19.89 6.13
C GLY A 91 25.79 19.88 7.62
N ASN A 92 26.79 19.49 8.42
CA ASN A 92 26.69 19.41 9.88
C ASN A 92 27.51 20.51 10.58
N GLY A 93 28.01 21.51 9.85
CA GLY A 93 28.92 22.54 10.38
C GLY A 93 30.38 22.13 10.53
N ASP A 94 30.73 20.86 10.33
CA ASP A 94 32.09 20.35 10.41
C ASP A 94 32.57 19.79 9.06
N ASN A 95 33.44 20.53 8.38
CA ASN A 95 33.99 20.20 7.07
C ASN A 95 34.86 18.93 7.10
N ARG A 96 35.55 18.66 8.23
CA ARG A 96 36.35 17.44 8.41
C ARG A 96 35.45 16.23 8.51
N LEU A 97 34.38 16.34 9.30
CA LEU A 97 33.40 15.27 9.48
C LEU A 97 32.64 14.99 8.18
N LEU A 98 32.17 16.02 7.49
CA LEU A 98 31.46 15.91 6.23
C LEU A 98 32.30 15.19 5.17
N TYR A 99 33.59 15.55 5.05
CA TYR A 99 34.51 14.88 4.14
C TYR A 99 34.69 13.39 4.48
N LEU A 100 34.88 13.07 5.76
CA LEU A 100 35.01 11.68 6.22
C LEU A 100 33.73 10.87 5.96
N GLN A 101 32.56 11.49 6.09
CA GLN A 101 31.25 10.87 5.80
C GLN A 101 31.07 10.58 4.30
N VAL A 102 31.27 11.58 3.44
CA VAL A 102 31.19 11.43 1.97
C VAL A 102 32.11 10.32 1.48
N LEU A 103 33.34 10.31 1.98
CA LEU A 103 34.31 9.30 1.60
C LEU A 103 33.95 7.91 2.14
N SER A 104 33.52 7.80 3.40
CA SER A 104 33.16 6.50 4.00
C SER A 104 31.95 5.87 3.31
N GLU A 105 30.91 6.65 3.01
CA GLU A 105 29.72 6.17 2.30
C GLU A 105 30.04 5.73 0.87
N GLY A 106 30.79 6.54 0.13
CA GLY A 106 31.22 6.20 -1.23
C GLY A 106 32.09 4.95 -1.28
N LEU A 107 33.02 4.79 -0.33
CA LEU A 107 33.86 3.59 -0.23
C LEU A 107 33.05 2.34 0.12
N LEU A 108 32.04 2.48 0.96
CA LEU A 108 31.17 1.38 1.36
C LEU A 108 30.39 0.85 0.14
N GLN A 109 29.74 1.76 -0.60
CA GLN A 109 29.01 1.44 -1.84
C GLN A 109 29.94 0.85 -2.91
N LEU A 110 31.15 1.39 -3.06
CA LEU A 110 32.14 0.84 -3.99
C LEU A 110 32.58 -0.58 -3.61
N THR A 111 32.86 -0.82 -2.32
CA THR A 111 33.29 -2.13 -1.85
C THR A 111 32.22 -3.19 -2.16
N GLN A 112 30.95 -2.86 -1.92
CA GLN A 112 29.81 -3.72 -2.23
C GLN A 112 29.68 -3.98 -3.74
N LEU A 113 29.78 -2.94 -4.57
CA LEU A 113 29.70 -3.08 -6.02
C LEU A 113 30.78 -4.03 -6.55
N LEU A 114 32.01 -3.91 -6.06
CA LEU A 114 33.12 -4.77 -6.47
C LEU A 114 32.95 -6.19 -5.95
N GLU A 115 32.45 -6.36 -4.72
CA GLU A 115 32.17 -7.68 -4.16
C GLU A 115 31.05 -8.39 -4.90
N ALA A 116 29.96 -7.71 -5.23
CA ALA A 116 28.86 -8.26 -6.02
C ALA A 116 29.32 -8.74 -7.41
N LYS A 117 30.31 -8.06 -8.00
CA LYS A 117 30.84 -8.38 -9.32
C LYS A 117 31.91 -9.46 -9.33
N TYR A 118 32.75 -9.53 -8.28
CA TYR A 118 33.97 -10.35 -8.28
C TYR A 118 34.09 -11.33 -7.10
N GLY A 119 33.09 -11.38 -6.21
CA GLY A 119 33.19 -12.08 -4.93
C GLY A 119 34.14 -11.36 -3.96
N PRO A 120 34.72 -12.04 -2.96
CA PRO A 120 35.65 -11.40 -2.02
C PRO A 120 36.81 -10.68 -2.74
N ILE A 121 37.11 -9.47 -2.29
CA ILE A 121 38.13 -8.59 -2.91
C ILE A 121 39.17 -8.08 -1.89
N LYS A 122 40.30 -7.63 -2.41
CA LYS A 122 41.24 -6.77 -1.68
C LYS A 122 41.29 -5.38 -2.30
N LEU A 123 40.97 -4.34 -1.54
CA LEU A 123 40.97 -2.95 -1.96
C LEU A 123 42.04 -2.17 -1.19
N ALA A 124 43.10 -1.74 -1.88
CA ALA A 124 44.11 -0.85 -1.33
C ALA A 124 43.79 0.60 -1.75
N ILE A 125 43.53 1.47 -0.78
CA ILE A 125 43.11 2.85 -0.98
C ILE A 125 44.28 3.78 -0.66
N ILE A 126 44.72 4.54 -1.66
CA ILE A 126 45.76 5.57 -1.53
C ILE A 126 45.06 6.93 -1.56
N ILE A 127 45.13 7.68 -0.47
CA ILE A 127 44.44 8.97 -0.29
C ILE A 127 45.48 10.08 -0.14
N ALA A 128 45.24 11.22 -0.80
CA ALA A 128 46.02 12.42 -0.59
C ALA A 128 45.88 12.96 0.85
N SER A 129 47.02 13.26 1.50
CA SER A 129 47.02 13.86 2.83
C SER A 129 46.35 15.24 2.86
N ARG A 130 45.28 15.37 3.66
CA ARG A 130 44.47 16.59 3.78
C ARG A 130 44.71 17.31 5.11
N LEU A 131 44.74 18.65 5.07
CA LEU A 131 44.59 19.52 6.23
C LEU A 131 43.13 19.94 6.35
N ALA A 132 42.55 19.78 7.54
CA ALA A 132 41.19 20.23 7.84
C ALA A 132 41.14 20.88 9.22
N GLN A 133 40.24 21.84 9.41
CA GLN A 133 40.01 22.47 10.71
C GLN A 133 39.45 21.44 11.70
N LYS A 134 39.84 21.53 12.97
CA LYS A 134 39.37 20.63 14.04
C LYS A 134 38.83 21.47 15.19
N GLY A 135 37.51 21.65 15.24
CA GLY A 135 36.87 22.58 16.19
C GLY A 135 37.37 24.02 15.99
N ASP A 136 37.67 24.72 17.10
CA ASP A 136 38.18 26.10 17.08
C ASP A 136 39.70 26.22 16.85
N GLU A 137 40.42 25.11 16.60
CA GLU A 137 41.89 25.09 16.47
C GLU A 137 42.40 25.04 15.00
N LYS A 138 43.69 25.41 14.83
CA LYS A 138 44.45 25.45 13.56
C LYS A 138 44.30 24.18 12.71
N LEU A 139 44.43 24.34 11.38
CA LEU A 139 44.45 23.26 10.38
C LEU A 139 45.35 22.06 10.80
N VAL A 140 44.75 20.88 11.01
CA VAL A 140 45.43 19.62 11.37
C VAL A 140 45.23 18.57 10.27
N HIS A 141 46.25 17.73 10.05
CA HIS A 141 46.14 16.60 9.13
C HIS A 141 45.06 15.60 9.58
N ILE A 142 44.33 15.01 8.63
CA ILE A 142 43.51 13.80 8.87
C ILE A 142 44.44 12.59 8.87
N THR A 143 44.39 11.76 9.91
CA THR A 143 45.26 10.58 10.04
C THR A 143 44.63 9.33 9.41
N GLU A 144 45.44 8.32 9.08
CA GLU A 144 44.95 7.04 8.56
C GLU A 144 43.93 6.39 9.51
N GLU A 145 44.16 6.47 10.81
CA GLU A 145 43.29 5.90 11.83
C GLU A 145 41.90 6.54 11.81
N GLU A 146 41.79 7.83 11.46
CA GLU A 146 40.48 8.50 11.35
C GLU A 146 39.66 7.98 10.17
N TYR A 147 40.29 7.76 9.00
CA TYR A 147 39.63 7.15 7.85
C TYR A 147 39.17 5.72 8.17
N VAL A 148 40.06 4.92 8.75
CA VAL A 148 39.75 3.53 9.15
C VAL A 148 38.61 3.50 10.16
N ARG A 149 38.64 4.37 11.17
CA ARG A 149 37.61 4.43 12.21
C ARG A 149 36.25 4.83 11.65
N CYS A 150 36.18 5.87 10.82
CA CYS A 150 34.92 6.31 10.22
C CYS A 150 34.33 5.25 9.30
N PHE A 151 35.14 4.63 8.44
CA PHE A 151 34.70 3.56 7.55
C PHE A 151 34.19 2.34 8.34
N ARG A 152 34.95 1.88 9.35
CA ARG A 152 34.55 0.72 10.18
C ARG A 152 33.32 0.99 11.02
N LYS A 153 33.20 2.20 11.59
CA LYS A 153 32.02 2.59 12.36
C LYS A 153 30.77 2.56 11.46
N LEU A 154 30.84 3.17 10.28
CA LEU A 154 29.73 3.17 9.34
C LEU A 154 29.35 1.75 8.88
N LEU A 155 30.36 0.92 8.59
CA LEU A 155 30.18 -0.49 8.23
C LEU A 155 29.42 -1.23 9.34
N HIS A 156 29.85 -1.07 10.59
CA HIS A 156 29.20 -1.68 11.75
C HIS A 156 27.77 -1.18 11.94
N ASP A 157 27.55 0.14 11.93
CA ASP A 157 26.24 0.76 12.13
C ASP A 157 25.23 0.32 11.05
N LYS A 158 25.68 0.06 9.81
CA LYS A 158 24.83 -0.46 8.73
C LYS A 158 24.64 -1.98 8.77
N GLN A 159 25.62 -2.72 9.29
CA GLN A 159 25.48 -4.16 9.54
C GLN A 159 24.44 -4.44 10.64
N GLU A 160 24.44 -3.68 11.74
CA GLU A 160 23.44 -3.83 12.82
C GLU A 160 22.01 -3.55 12.36
N ARG A 161 21.86 -2.69 11.35
CA ARG A 161 20.56 -2.35 10.75
C ARG A 161 20.15 -3.27 9.60
N ASN A 162 20.93 -4.32 9.30
CA ASN A 162 20.77 -5.20 8.13
C ASN A 162 20.74 -4.46 6.78
N GLU A 163 21.23 -3.22 6.72
CA GLU A 163 21.27 -2.40 5.50
C GLU A 163 22.45 -2.78 4.61
N PHE A 164 23.45 -3.50 5.16
CA PHE A 164 24.72 -3.73 4.48
C PHE A 164 25.43 -5.00 4.97
N THR A 165 26.09 -5.74 4.06
CA THR A 165 26.89 -6.93 4.40
C THR A 165 28.12 -7.02 3.49
N VAL A 166 29.29 -7.30 4.08
CA VAL A 166 30.57 -7.52 3.39
C VAL A 166 31.10 -8.87 3.80
N HIS A 167 31.59 -9.65 2.84
CA HIS A 167 32.18 -10.96 3.10
C HIS A 167 33.37 -10.83 4.06
N GLU A 168 33.50 -11.75 5.02
CA GLU A 168 34.59 -11.75 6.02
C GLU A 168 36.01 -11.79 5.42
N SER A 169 36.11 -12.17 4.15
CA SER A 169 37.36 -12.32 3.40
C SER A 169 37.72 -11.05 2.62
N THR A 170 36.83 -10.05 2.57
CA THR A 170 37.07 -8.77 1.91
C THR A 170 37.99 -7.90 2.76
N GLN A 171 39.07 -7.40 2.16
CA GLN A 171 40.11 -6.63 2.85
C GLN A 171 40.20 -5.21 2.29
N VAL A 172 39.92 -4.21 3.14
CA VAL A 172 40.08 -2.78 2.80
C VAL A 172 41.24 -2.18 3.59
N GLN A 173 42.23 -1.62 2.89
CA GLN A 173 43.45 -1.04 3.46
C GLN A 173 43.58 0.42 3.05
N PHE A 174 43.99 1.28 3.98
CA PHE A 174 44.16 2.71 3.77
C PHE A 174 45.63 3.09 3.85
N HIS A 175 46.08 3.96 2.94
CA HIS A 175 47.42 4.52 2.89
C HIS A 175 47.37 6.01 2.58
N LEU A 176 48.05 6.82 3.38
CA LEU A 176 48.18 8.27 3.16
C LEU A 176 49.49 8.59 2.46
N GLU A 177 49.37 9.28 1.32
CA GLU A 177 50.53 9.80 0.61
C GLU A 177 50.39 11.30 0.34
N ARG A 178 51.53 11.98 0.13
CA ARG A 178 51.50 13.39 -0.30
C ARG A 178 51.18 13.45 -1.79
N ALA A 179 50.13 14.15 -2.17
CA ALA A 179 49.70 14.32 -3.56
C ALA A 179 50.84 14.78 -4.49
N THR A 180 51.72 15.66 -4.01
CA THR A 180 52.87 16.21 -4.77
C THR A 180 53.99 15.19 -5.04
N LYS A 181 53.98 14.02 -4.39
CA LYS A 181 55.06 13.02 -4.43
C LYS A 181 54.62 11.67 -4.98
N SER A 182 53.32 11.44 -5.10
CA SER A 182 52.73 10.17 -5.52
C SER A 182 52.17 10.27 -6.93
N LEU A 183 52.77 9.54 -7.87
CA LEU A 183 52.30 9.49 -9.25
C LEU A 183 50.85 8.96 -9.39
N PRO A 184 50.42 7.94 -8.61
CA PRO A 184 49.01 7.56 -8.49
C PRO A 184 48.07 8.74 -8.15
N LEU A 185 48.46 9.56 -7.18
CA LEU A 185 47.63 10.70 -6.75
C LEU A 185 47.60 11.84 -7.77
N ILE A 186 48.65 12.01 -8.61
CA ILE A 186 48.61 12.96 -9.74
C ILE A 186 47.54 12.55 -10.76
N LEU A 187 47.39 11.25 -11.05
CA LEU A 187 46.31 10.76 -11.92
C LEU A 187 44.93 10.93 -11.28
N ALA A 188 44.83 10.74 -9.96
CA ALA A 188 43.60 11.02 -9.22
C ALA A 188 43.22 12.51 -9.28
N ASP A 189 44.18 13.43 -9.11
CA ASP A 189 43.99 14.88 -9.29
C ASP A 189 43.50 15.20 -10.70
N PHE A 190 44.13 14.60 -11.72
CA PHE A 190 43.74 14.76 -13.12
C PHE A 190 42.27 14.38 -13.34
N ALA A 191 41.84 13.22 -12.83
CA ALA A 191 40.46 12.74 -12.95
C ALA A 191 39.48 13.65 -12.19
N SER A 192 39.77 13.95 -10.93
CA SER A 192 38.98 14.77 -10.01
C SER A 192 38.76 16.18 -10.58
N ASN A 193 39.84 16.85 -10.99
CA ASN A 193 39.81 18.20 -11.56
C ASN A 193 39.06 18.26 -12.90
N THR A 194 39.31 17.28 -13.76
CA THR A 194 38.68 17.19 -15.09
C THR A 194 37.17 17.00 -14.97
N ARG A 195 36.71 16.15 -14.05
CA ARG A 195 35.28 15.96 -13.74
C ARG A 195 34.62 17.26 -13.27
N ARG A 196 35.25 17.97 -12.35
CA ARG A 196 34.76 19.26 -11.84
C ARG A 196 34.61 20.30 -12.96
N MET A 197 35.56 20.34 -13.90
CA MET A 197 35.52 21.26 -15.04
C MET A 197 34.51 20.87 -16.11
N TYR A 198 34.29 19.57 -16.30
CA TYR A 198 33.25 19.02 -17.16
C TYR A 198 31.86 19.47 -16.69
N TYR A 199 31.55 19.31 -15.40
CA TYR A 199 30.29 19.77 -14.82
C TYR A 199 30.07 21.28 -14.94
N ARG A 200 31.13 22.08 -14.75
CA ARG A 200 31.09 23.55 -14.93
C ARG A 200 31.03 23.99 -16.39
N LYS A 201 30.95 23.05 -17.36
CA LYS A 201 30.91 23.31 -18.80
C LYS A 201 32.05 24.21 -19.30
N LYS A 202 33.24 24.11 -18.68
CA LYS A 202 34.41 24.94 -19.04
C LYS A 202 35.00 24.56 -20.39
N PHE A 203 34.85 23.30 -20.82
CA PHE A 203 35.23 22.83 -22.15
C PHE A 203 34.10 23.08 -23.16
N LYS A 204 34.26 24.08 -24.03
CA LYS A 204 33.22 24.49 -24.99
C LYS A 204 33.31 23.80 -26.36
N ASP A 205 34.52 23.40 -26.78
CA ASP A 205 34.79 22.78 -28.08
C ASP A 205 34.24 21.34 -28.18
N ARG A 206 33.95 20.92 -29.41
CA ARG A 206 33.29 19.65 -29.72
C ARG A 206 34.18 18.44 -29.38
N ASP A 207 35.47 18.52 -29.69
CA ASP A 207 36.40 17.40 -29.54
C ASP A 207 36.69 17.09 -28.06
N SER A 208 36.88 18.11 -27.23
CA SER A 208 37.00 17.92 -25.77
C SER A 208 35.71 17.36 -25.18
N LYS A 209 34.53 17.80 -25.63
CA LYS A 209 33.24 17.25 -25.15
C LYS A 209 33.08 15.77 -25.50
N ALA A 210 33.41 15.38 -26.72
CA ALA A 210 33.36 13.97 -27.13
C ALA A 210 34.36 13.12 -26.32
N SER A 211 35.58 13.61 -26.14
CA SER A 211 36.62 12.96 -25.34
C SER A 211 36.21 12.78 -23.87
N LEU A 212 35.60 13.80 -23.26
CA LEU A 212 35.10 13.75 -21.89
C LEU A 212 33.88 12.84 -21.74
N SER A 213 33.01 12.78 -22.75
CA SER A 213 31.88 11.83 -22.77
C SER A 213 32.40 10.39 -22.73
N ILE A 214 33.36 10.05 -23.59
CA ILE A 214 34.01 8.72 -23.59
C ILE A 214 34.73 8.44 -22.26
N LEU A 215 35.33 9.47 -21.68
CA LEU A 215 36.09 9.33 -20.44
C LEU A 215 35.19 8.95 -19.25
N PHE A 216 33.99 9.53 -19.15
CA PHE A 216 33.09 9.40 -18.00
C PHE A 216 31.82 8.57 -18.25
N GLU A 217 31.63 8.00 -19.44
CA GLU A 217 30.46 7.17 -19.79
C GLU A 217 30.24 6.00 -18.83
N ASP A 218 31.31 5.47 -18.27
CA ASP A 218 31.36 4.27 -17.41
C ASP A 218 31.93 4.58 -16.01
N ALA A 219 31.95 5.85 -15.63
CA ALA A 219 32.46 6.25 -14.32
C ALA A 219 31.49 5.81 -13.22
N TYR A 220 32.04 5.34 -12.10
CA TYR A 220 31.24 5.05 -10.91
C TYR A 220 31.02 6.32 -10.11
N THR A 221 29.76 6.67 -9.88
CA THR A 221 29.36 7.86 -9.11
C THR A 221 28.48 7.42 -7.96
N PHE A 222 28.86 7.78 -6.72
CA PHE A 222 28.15 7.40 -5.50
C PHE A 222 27.77 8.66 -4.71
N SER A 223 26.55 8.69 -4.16
CA SER A 223 26.03 9.82 -3.38
C SER A 223 26.03 9.53 -1.87
N MET A 224 25.93 10.59 -1.06
CA MET A 224 25.82 10.46 0.41
C MET A 224 24.45 9.97 0.91
N SER A 225 23.40 10.01 0.07
CA SER A 225 22.09 9.47 0.38
C SER A 225 22.01 7.96 0.22
N GLU A 226 21.04 7.35 0.92
CA GLU A 226 20.64 5.95 0.74
C GLU A 226 20.56 5.61 -0.74
N LEU A 227 21.12 4.44 -1.09
CA LEU A 227 21.29 3.89 -2.44
C LEU A 227 20.23 4.40 -3.40
N SER A 228 20.64 5.13 -4.45
CA SER A 228 19.74 5.48 -5.54
C SER A 228 18.96 4.23 -5.98
N SER A 229 17.67 4.34 -6.32
CA SER A 229 16.86 3.16 -6.69
C SER A 229 17.55 2.28 -7.75
N ASP A 230 18.35 2.86 -8.66
CA ASP A 230 19.23 2.10 -9.57
C ASP A 230 20.23 1.20 -8.83
N THR A 231 20.99 1.77 -7.90
CA THR A 231 22.01 1.03 -7.13
C THR A 231 21.35 -0.02 -6.24
N LYS A 232 20.22 0.33 -5.60
CA LYS A 232 19.45 -0.60 -4.75
C LYS A 232 18.93 -1.80 -5.56
N ILE A 233 18.29 -1.56 -6.71
CA ILE A 233 17.81 -2.64 -7.58
C ILE A 233 18.96 -3.55 -8.03
N ARG A 234 20.11 -2.97 -8.41
CA ARG A 234 21.28 -3.77 -8.81
C ARG A 234 21.84 -4.63 -7.68
N ILE A 235 21.85 -4.12 -6.45
CA ILE A 235 22.27 -4.87 -5.26
C ILE A 235 21.32 -6.04 -5.00
N LEU A 236 20.01 -5.77 -4.97
CA LEU A 236 18.97 -6.78 -4.75
C LEU A 236 19.06 -7.89 -5.81
N LEU A 237 19.25 -7.52 -7.08
CA LEU A 237 19.48 -8.49 -8.16
C LEU A 237 20.78 -9.29 -8.00
N GLY A 238 21.84 -8.67 -7.47
CA GLY A 238 23.09 -9.35 -7.12
C GLY A 238 22.91 -10.38 -6.00
N GLN A 239 22.04 -10.09 -5.03
CA GLN A 239 21.67 -10.96 -3.91
C GLN A 239 20.62 -12.02 -4.28
N ASN A 240 20.05 -11.94 -5.49
CA ASN A 240 18.90 -12.72 -5.94
C ASN A 240 17.59 -12.43 -5.19
N ASP A 241 17.48 -11.25 -4.58
CA ASP A 241 16.21 -10.76 -4.03
C ASP A 241 15.41 -10.08 -5.15
N LEU A 242 14.64 -10.91 -5.86
CA LEU A 242 13.81 -10.47 -6.96
C LEU A 242 12.55 -9.77 -6.45
N SER A 243 11.99 -10.21 -5.33
CA SER A 243 10.78 -9.62 -4.72
C SER A 243 10.99 -8.15 -4.41
N GLU A 244 12.02 -7.85 -3.62
CA GLU A 244 12.30 -6.47 -3.22
C GLU A 244 12.73 -5.61 -4.42
N ALA A 245 13.45 -6.19 -5.38
CA ALA A 245 13.83 -5.48 -6.61
C ALA A 245 12.59 -5.08 -7.42
N ILE A 246 11.59 -5.96 -7.54
CA ILE A 246 10.33 -5.66 -8.21
C ILE A 246 9.56 -4.58 -7.43
N MET A 247 9.47 -4.70 -6.10
CA MET A 247 8.81 -3.69 -5.27
C MET A 247 9.45 -2.31 -5.40
N GLU A 248 10.78 -2.22 -5.40
CA GLU A 248 11.52 -0.96 -5.59
C GLU A 248 11.22 -0.32 -6.95
N VAL A 249 11.07 -1.11 -8.03
CA VAL A 249 10.71 -0.61 -9.36
C VAL A 249 9.32 0.07 -9.37
N PHE A 250 8.35 -0.51 -8.66
CA PHE A 250 6.97 -0.01 -8.64
C PHE A 250 6.70 1.08 -7.58
N THR A 251 7.52 1.15 -6.53
CA THR A 251 7.32 2.11 -5.43
C THR A 251 8.22 3.34 -5.51
N SER A 252 9.26 3.33 -6.35
CA SER A 252 10.17 4.47 -6.52
C SER A 252 9.47 5.66 -7.20
N GLN A 253 9.35 6.78 -6.47
CA GLN A 253 8.66 8.00 -6.90
C GLN A 253 9.33 8.72 -8.08
N ASN A 254 10.63 8.49 -8.29
CA ASN A 254 11.44 9.19 -9.29
C ASN A 254 11.69 8.36 -10.56
N MET A 255 11.13 7.15 -10.65
CA MET A 255 11.37 6.25 -11.78
C MET A 255 10.41 6.53 -12.93
N THR A 256 10.95 6.85 -14.10
CA THR A 256 10.13 7.03 -15.31
C THR A 256 9.62 5.69 -15.83
N GLY A 257 8.47 5.67 -16.51
CA GLY A 257 7.90 4.44 -17.08
C GLY A 257 8.80 3.74 -18.13
N LEU A 258 9.77 4.45 -18.73
CA LEU A 258 10.76 3.84 -19.61
C LEU A 258 11.84 3.10 -18.80
N GLN A 259 12.34 3.71 -17.72
CA GLN A 259 13.28 3.08 -16.79
C GLN A 259 12.66 1.85 -16.10
N GLN A 260 11.39 1.93 -15.67
CA GLN A 260 10.68 0.77 -15.09
C GLN A 260 10.72 -0.43 -16.05
N LYS A 261 10.40 -0.22 -17.33
CA LYS A 261 10.45 -1.29 -18.34
C LYS A 261 11.85 -1.87 -18.55
N GLU A 262 12.90 -1.06 -18.44
CA GLU A 262 14.27 -1.53 -18.54
C GLU A 262 14.67 -2.40 -17.35
N TYR A 263 14.32 -2.00 -16.12
CA TYR A 263 14.58 -2.84 -14.94
C TYR A 263 13.76 -4.11 -14.92
N LEU A 264 12.48 -4.07 -15.33
CA LEU A 264 11.67 -5.29 -15.44
C LEU A 264 12.29 -6.30 -16.42
N LYS A 265 12.85 -5.83 -17.55
CA LYS A 265 13.60 -6.71 -18.46
C LYS A 265 14.85 -7.28 -17.80
N LEU A 266 15.63 -6.45 -17.10
CA LEU A 266 16.83 -6.90 -16.38
C LEU A 266 16.50 -7.96 -15.31
N ILE A 267 15.38 -7.78 -14.60
CA ILE A 267 14.88 -8.75 -13.61
C ILE A 267 14.53 -10.08 -14.29
N LEU A 268 13.81 -10.05 -15.42
CA LEU A 268 13.45 -11.26 -16.16
C LEU A 268 14.66 -11.99 -16.77
N GLU A 269 15.66 -11.24 -17.23
CA GLU A 269 16.95 -11.79 -17.64
C GLU A 269 17.63 -12.49 -16.47
N ARG A 270 17.65 -11.86 -15.28
CA ARG A 270 18.20 -12.48 -14.07
C ARG A 270 17.45 -13.75 -13.68
N MET A 271 16.12 -13.75 -13.75
CA MET A 271 15.28 -14.93 -13.48
C MET A 271 15.66 -16.12 -14.37
N SER A 272 16.10 -15.89 -15.61
CA SER A 272 16.47 -16.98 -16.53
C SER A 272 17.67 -17.81 -16.06
N HIS A 273 18.45 -17.27 -15.13
CA HIS A 273 19.61 -17.92 -14.54
C HIS A 273 19.33 -18.60 -13.20
N LEU A 274 18.08 -18.56 -12.71
CA LEU A 274 17.69 -19.08 -11.41
C LEU A 274 16.83 -20.34 -11.53
N SER A 275 16.81 -21.13 -10.47
CA SER A 275 15.95 -22.32 -10.43
C SER A 275 14.47 -21.94 -10.34
N TYR A 276 13.60 -22.75 -10.94
CA TYR A 276 12.15 -22.59 -10.84
C TYR A 276 11.65 -22.48 -9.39
N ARG A 277 12.23 -23.25 -8.46
CA ARG A 277 11.85 -23.22 -7.04
C ARG A 277 12.15 -21.87 -6.39
N LEU A 278 13.31 -21.29 -6.69
CA LEU A 278 13.70 -19.99 -6.17
C LEU A 278 12.78 -18.89 -6.73
N ILE A 279 12.53 -18.91 -8.04
CA ILE A 279 11.60 -17.98 -8.69
C ILE A 279 10.21 -18.07 -8.07
N LYS A 280 9.66 -19.28 -7.92
CA LYS A 280 8.35 -19.51 -7.29
C LYS A 280 8.29 -18.97 -5.86
N SER A 281 9.37 -19.12 -5.09
CA SER A 281 9.47 -18.57 -3.73
C SER A 281 9.48 -17.04 -3.74
N GLN A 282 10.26 -16.43 -4.63
CA GLN A 282 10.38 -14.98 -4.73
C GLN A 282 9.08 -14.31 -5.21
N ILE A 283 8.35 -14.95 -6.14
CA ILE A 283 7.02 -14.47 -6.55
C ILE A 283 6.02 -14.56 -5.39
N ARG A 284 6.06 -15.62 -4.58
CA ARG A 284 5.22 -15.71 -3.36
C ARG A 284 5.57 -14.64 -2.32
N GLN A 285 6.86 -14.35 -2.15
CA GLN A 285 7.31 -13.28 -1.27
C GLN A 285 6.82 -11.91 -1.75
N LEU A 286 6.97 -11.62 -3.05
CA LEU A 286 6.42 -10.41 -3.67
C LEU A 286 4.91 -10.28 -3.43
N THR A 287 4.16 -11.37 -3.56
CA THR A 287 2.73 -11.37 -3.24
C THR A 287 2.46 -10.92 -1.81
N ALA A 288 3.19 -11.45 -0.82
CA ALA A 288 3.05 -11.05 0.58
C ALA A 288 3.44 -9.58 0.82
N GLU A 289 4.49 -9.09 0.15
CA GLU A 289 4.93 -7.69 0.22
C GLU A 289 3.88 -6.72 -0.34
N ILE A 290 3.25 -7.06 -1.47
CA ILE A 290 2.17 -6.28 -2.08
C ILE A 290 0.96 -6.21 -1.15
N LEU A 291 0.58 -7.33 -0.53
CA LEU A 291 -0.51 -7.38 0.45
C LEU A 291 -0.21 -6.50 1.66
N ALA A 292 1.00 -6.61 2.21
CA ALA A 292 1.44 -5.81 3.35
C ALA A 292 1.56 -4.32 3.01
N TYR A 293 1.98 -3.98 1.80
CA TYR A 293 1.99 -2.61 1.29
C TYR A 293 0.57 -2.06 1.20
N SER A 294 -0.34 -2.80 0.56
CA SER A 294 -1.73 -2.38 0.39
C SER A 294 -2.47 -2.22 1.72
N ALA A 295 -2.17 -3.07 2.72
CA ALA A 295 -2.75 -2.97 4.06
C ALA A 295 -2.20 -1.78 4.87
N ARG A 296 -0.96 -1.35 4.63
CA ARG A 296 -0.34 -0.19 5.31
C ARG A 296 -0.71 1.14 4.66
N GLN A 297 -1.02 1.14 3.37
CA GLN A 297 -1.42 2.35 2.65
C GLN A 297 -2.90 2.62 2.91
N ASP A 298 -3.20 3.61 3.75
CA ASP A 298 -4.57 4.10 3.98
C ASP A 298 -5.20 4.79 2.74
N ASN A 299 -4.50 4.80 1.60
CA ASN A 299 -4.95 5.37 0.33
C ASN A 299 -5.22 4.29 -0.74
N TYR A 300 -6.49 3.89 -0.90
CA TYR A 300 -6.90 2.90 -1.91
C TYR A 300 -6.61 3.34 -3.37
N ASP A 301 -6.56 4.64 -3.66
CA ASP A 301 -6.29 5.12 -5.02
C ASP A 301 -4.82 4.87 -5.41
N GLU A 302 -3.89 5.12 -4.49
CA GLU A 302 -2.47 4.82 -4.71
C GLU A 302 -2.21 3.32 -4.77
N ALA A 303 -2.78 2.55 -3.84
CA ALA A 303 -2.64 1.10 -3.81
C ALA A 303 -3.23 0.46 -5.09
N SER A 304 -4.44 0.86 -5.51
CA SER A 304 -5.06 0.34 -6.74
C SER A 304 -4.27 0.72 -8.00
N SER A 305 -3.64 1.90 -8.04
CA SER A 305 -2.78 2.32 -9.15
C SER A 305 -1.54 1.41 -9.27
N LEU A 306 -0.87 1.13 -8.14
CA LEU A 306 0.26 0.22 -8.12
C LEU A 306 -0.13 -1.20 -8.55
N LEU A 307 -1.23 -1.74 -8.02
CA LEU A 307 -1.74 -3.07 -8.39
C LEU A 307 -2.05 -3.17 -9.89
N LYS A 308 -2.68 -2.14 -10.48
CA LYS A 308 -2.92 -2.06 -11.93
C LYS A 308 -1.63 -2.01 -12.73
N GLN A 309 -0.61 -1.28 -12.25
CA GLN A 309 0.68 -1.24 -12.94
C GLN A 309 1.35 -2.62 -12.95
N ILE A 310 1.28 -3.36 -11.84
CA ILE A 310 1.81 -4.73 -11.78
C ILE A 310 1.02 -5.66 -12.71
N GLU A 311 -0.31 -5.60 -12.69
CA GLU A 311 -1.19 -6.40 -13.56
C GLU A 311 -0.94 -6.12 -15.05
N THR A 312 -0.77 -4.85 -15.44
CA THR A 312 -0.61 -4.47 -16.86
C THR A 312 0.83 -4.56 -17.37
N GLN A 313 1.85 -4.47 -16.49
CA GLN A 313 3.25 -4.43 -16.90
C GLN A 313 4.03 -5.70 -16.56
N LEU A 314 3.88 -6.27 -15.35
CA LEU A 314 4.68 -7.42 -14.91
C LEU A 314 4.03 -8.75 -15.33
N ILE A 315 2.73 -8.94 -15.06
CA ILE A 315 2.04 -10.21 -15.33
C ILE A 315 2.16 -10.65 -16.80
N PRO A 316 1.98 -9.78 -17.81
CA PRO A 316 2.12 -10.18 -19.21
C PRO A 316 3.54 -10.65 -19.55
N LEU A 317 4.55 -10.04 -18.93
CA LEU A 317 5.94 -10.44 -19.14
C LEU A 317 6.24 -11.81 -18.52
N LEU A 318 5.71 -12.09 -17.32
CA LEU A 318 5.83 -13.41 -16.69
C LEU A 318 5.13 -14.50 -17.51
N LYS A 319 3.93 -14.21 -18.04
CA LYS A 319 3.17 -15.10 -18.94
C LYS A 319 3.96 -15.47 -20.19
N VAL A 320 4.53 -14.47 -20.88
CA VAL A 320 5.32 -14.68 -22.11
C VAL A 320 6.55 -15.55 -21.86
N GLN A 321 7.23 -15.34 -20.72
CA GLN A 321 8.42 -16.10 -20.35
C GLN A 321 8.10 -17.42 -19.62
N LYS A 322 6.83 -17.73 -19.39
CA LYS A 322 6.35 -18.93 -18.67
C LYS A 322 6.92 -19.06 -17.25
N TYR A 323 7.13 -17.94 -16.56
CA TYR A 323 7.43 -17.94 -15.13
C TYR A 323 6.15 -18.12 -14.30
N PRO A 324 6.21 -18.62 -13.06
CA PRO A 324 5.04 -18.66 -12.16
C PRO A 324 4.41 -17.27 -12.02
N TYR A 325 3.12 -17.14 -12.31
CA TYR A 325 2.40 -15.86 -12.22
C TYR A 325 1.00 -15.97 -11.64
N GLU A 326 0.39 -17.15 -11.68
CA GLU A 326 -1.04 -17.39 -11.45
C GLU A 326 -1.47 -16.95 -10.05
N VAL A 327 -0.69 -17.30 -9.02
CA VAL A 327 -0.98 -16.91 -7.62
C VAL A 327 -0.80 -15.39 -7.42
N LEU A 328 0.20 -14.79 -8.07
CA LEU A 328 0.43 -13.35 -7.98
C LEU A 328 -0.70 -12.57 -8.66
N GLU A 329 -1.08 -12.97 -9.88
CA GLU A 329 -2.18 -12.39 -10.62
C GLU A 329 -3.50 -12.54 -9.85
N TYR A 330 -3.74 -13.73 -9.29
CA TYR A 330 -4.91 -14.00 -8.45
C TYR A 330 -5.00 -13.03 -7.27
N GLU A 331 -3.94 -12.88 -6.46
CA GLU A 331 -3.98 -12.00 -5.28
C GLU A 331 -4.10 -10.52 -5.68
N ILE A 332 -3.45 -10.08 -6.77
CA ILE A 332 -3.60 -8.71 -7.28
C ILE A 332 -5.06 -8.43 -7.67
N LEU A 333 -5.67 -9.32 -8.44
CA LEU A 333 -7.06 -9.19 -8.87
C LEU A 333 -8.02 -9.29 -7.68
N LEU A 334 -7.76 -10.16 -6.71
CA LEU A 334 -8.57 -10.26 -5.51
C LEU A 334 -8.53 -8.95 -4.71
N GLN A 335 -7.35 -8.37 -4.48
CA GLN A 335 -7.22 -7.07 -3.79
C GLN A 335 -7.86 -5.91 -4.55
N LEU A 336 -7.71 -5.87 -5.88
CA LEU A 336 -8.41 -4.89 -6.71
C LEU A 336 -9.93 -5.01 -6.55
N SER A 337 -10.46 -6.24 -6.52
CA SER A 337 -11.90 -6.45 -6.31
C SER A 337 -12.34 -5.96 -4.93
N ASP A 338 -11.58 -6.22 -3.86
CA ASP A 338 -11.85 -5.70 -2.51
C ASP A 338 -11.88 -4.16 -2.47
N MET A 339 -10.90 -3.50 -3.09
CA MET A 339 -10.85 -2.03 -3.15
C MET A 339 -12.03 -1.45 -3.93
N TYR A 340 -12.43 -2.08 -5.02
CA TYR A 340 -13.58 -1.65 -5.81
C TYR A 340 -14.92 -1.89 -5.12
N LEU A 341 -15.08 -3.03 -4.44
CA LEU A 341 -16.27 -3.33 -3.62
C LEU A 341 -16.41 -2.30 -2.50
N ARG A 342 -15.34 -2.06 -1.71
CA ARG A 342 -15.34 -1.04 -0.64
C ARG A 342 -15.66 0.37 -1.14
N SER A 343 -15.23 0.70 -2.36
CA SER A 343 -15.53 1.99 -2.99
C SER A 343 -16.84 2.03 -3.76
N GLY A 344 -17.59 0.92 -3.87
CA GLY A 344 -18.85 0.81 -4.59
C GLY A 344 -18.73 0.91 -6.12
N GLN A 345 -17.55 0.66 -6.68
CA GLN A 345 -17.23 0.67 -8.11
C GLN A 345 -17.60 -0.68 -8.76
N LEU A 346 -18.89 -1.03 -8.71
CA LEU A 346 -19.36 -2.38 -9.06
C LEU A 346 -19.15 -2.77 -10.53
N VAL A 347 -19.01 -1.80 -11.43
CA VAL A 347 -18.77 -2.07 -12.86
C VAL A 347 -17.35 -2.60 -13.06
N GLU A 348 -16.39 -1.96 -12.42
CA GLU A 348 -15.00 -2.33 -12.38
C GLU A 348 -14.81 -3.70 -11.70
N VAL A 349 -15.59 -3.98 -10.65
CA VAL A 349 -15.65 -5.31 -10.00
C VAL A 349 -15.99 -6.41 -11.01
N VAL A 350 -16.96 -6.22 -11.90
CA VAL A 350 -17.33 -7.27 -12.87
C VAL A 350 -16.16 -7.63 -13.78
N THR A 351 -15.40 -6.63 -14.24
CA THR A 351 -14.21 -6.87 -15.08
C THR A 351 -13.17 -7.67 -14.31
N VAL A 352 -12.83 -7.24 -13.09
CA VAL A 352 -11.81 -7.89 -12.27
C VAL A 352 -12.23 -9.31 -11.85
N LEU A 353 -13.48 -9.52 -11.42
CA LEU A 353 -13.95 -10.86 -11.05
C LEU A 353 -14.02 -11.81 -12.25
N THR A 354 -14.31 -11.29 -13.46
CA THR A 354 -14.25 -12.10 -14.69
C THR A 354 -12.82 -12.56 -14.95
N GLN A 355 -11.83 -11.66 -14.88
CA GLN A 355 -10.41 -12.00 -15.01
C GLN A 355 -9.97 -12.98 -13.90
N LEU A 356 -10.37 -12.73 -12.66
CA LEU A 356 -10.03 -13.59 -11.51
C LEU A 356 -10.55 -15.02 -11.72
N LYS A 357 -11.76 -15.16 -12.26
CA LYS A 357 -12.33 -16.46 -12.63
C LYS A 357 -11.51 -17.17 -13.70
N GLU A 358 -11.08 -16.47 -14.74
CA GLU A 358 -10.19 -17.02 -15.76
C GLU A 358 -8.89 -17.52 -15.15
N VAL A 359 -8.27 -16.75 -14.24
CA VAL A 359 -7.05 -17.19 -13.53
C VAL A 359 -7.29 -18.45 -12.71
N VAL A 360 -8.41 -18.54 -11.98
CA VAL A 360 -8.76 -19.76 -11.22
C VAL A 360 -8.98 -20.96 -12.14
N GLN A 361 -9.63 -20.79 -13.28
CA GLN A 361 -9.84 -21.86 -14.27
C GLN A 361 -8.55 -22.33 -14.95
N LEU A 362 -7.58 -21.43 -15.10
CA LEU A 362 -6.25 -21.73 -15.66
C LEU A 362 -5.31 -22.31 -14.61
N SER A 363 -5.54 -22.05 -13.32
CA SER A 363 -4.74 -22.58 -12.23
C SER A 363 -4.81 -24.11 -12.19
N GLU A 364 -3.73 -24.76 -11.74
CA GLU A 364 -3.70 -26.23 -11.65
C GLU A 364 -4.85 -26.73 -10.75
N ASN A 365 -5.53 -27.80 -11.18
CA ASN A 365 -6.57 -28.48 -10.40
C ASN A 365 -5.95 -29.21 -9.20
N SER A 366 -5.50 -28.44 -8.22
CA SER A 366 -4.84 -28.87 -6.98
C SER A 366 -5.74 -28.61 -5.77
N LEU A 367 -5.53 -29.39 -4.71
CA LEU A 367 -6.28 -29.22 -3.46
C LEU A 367 -6.05 -27.82 -2.87
N GLU A 368 -4.82 -27.32 -3.01
CA GLU A 368 -4.39 -26.01 -2.54
C GLU A 368 -5.14 -24.87 -3.24
N ASN A 369 -5.52 -25.04 -4.51
CA ASN A 369 -6.23 -24.02 -5.28
C ASN A 369 -7.74 -23.99 -5.03
N ILE A 370 -8.31 -24.98 -4.32
CA ILE A 370 -9.72 -24.97 -3.92
C ILE A 370 -10.02 -23.74 -3.04
N PHE A 371 -9.08 -23.33 -2.18
CA PHE A 371 -9.25 -22.13 -1.34
C PHE A 371 -9.25 -20.83 -2.15
N LEU A 372 -8.56 -20.78 -3.29
CA LEU A 372 -8.62 -19.64 -4.21
C LEU A 372 -10.01 -19.53 -4.85
N PHE A 373 -10.61 -20.66 -5.21
CA PHE A 373 -12.00 -20.68 -5.67
C PHE A 373 -12.94 -20.14 -4.58
N TYR A 374 -12.73 -20.54 -3.32
CA TYR A 374 -13.61 -20.10 -2.24
C TYR A 374 -13.56 -18.59 -1.96
N ARG A 375 -12.36 -18.01 -1.85
CA ARG A 375 -12.20 -16.55 -1.69
C ARG A 375 -12.76 -15.75 -2.87
N MET A 376 -12.69 -16.29 -4.09
CA MET A 376 -13.34 -15.65 -5.26
C MET A 376 -14.86 -15.66 -5.12
N ARG A 377 -15.46 -16.77 -4.66
CA ARG A 377 -16.91 -16.89 -4.44
C ARG A 377 -17.40 -15.97 -3.32
N GLU A 378 -16.59 -15.77 -2.28
CA GLU A 378 -16.86 -14.75 -1.23
C GLU A 378 -16.97 -13.34 -1.85
N LYS A 379 -16.00 -12.90 -2.66
CA LYS A 379 -16.07 -11.57 -3.32
C LYS A 379 -17.25 -11.45 -4.27
N LEU A 380 -17.60 -12.54 -4.95
CA LEU A 380 -18.79 -12.59 -5.79
C LEU A 380 -20.07 -12.44 -4.97
N ALA A 381 -20.15 -13.00 -3.77
CA ALA A 381 -21.29 -12.79 -2.87
C ALA A 381 -21.40 -11.33 -2.43
N VAL A 382 -20.29 -10.68 -2.06
CA VAL A 382 -20.27 -9.24 -1.72
C VAL A 382 -20.73 -8.39 -2.90
N PHE A 383 -20.27 -8.70 -4.12
CA PHE A 383 -20.75 -8.04 -5.34
C PHE A 383 -22.27 -8.16 -5.49
N TYR A 384 -22.83 -9.36 -5.31
CA TYR A 384 -24.27 -9.58 -5.41
C TYR A 384 -25.04 -8.83 -4.32
N ILE A 385 -24.53 -8.79 -3.08
CA ILE A 385 -25.13 -8.01 -1.99
C ILE A 385 -25.12 -6.51 -2.34
N ASP A 386 -23.98 -5.96 -2.73
CA ASP A 386 -23.84 -4.53 -3.05
C ASP A 386 -24.63 -4.11 -4.30
N SER A 387 -25.00 -5.06 -5.15
CA SER A 387 -25.85 -4.87 -6.32
C SER A 387 -27.32 -5.24 -6.10
N TYR A 388 -27.74 -5.48 -4.85
CA TYR A 388 -29.13 -5.80 -4.48
C TYR A 388 -29.64 -7.14 -5.07
N GLN A 389 -28.73 -8.09 -5.31
CA GLN A 389 -28.99 -9.45 -5.81
C GLN A 389 -28.91 -10.47 -4.66
N PHE A 390 -29.66 -10.22 -3.58
CA PHE A 390 -29.55 -10.97 -2.32
C PHE A 390 -29.83 -12.46 -2.47
N SER A 391 -30.84 -12.83 -3.27
CA SER A 391 -31.19 -14.23 -3.53
C SER A 391 -30.02 -15.00 -4.16
N THR A 392 -29.36 -14.39 -5.16
CA THR A 392 -28.16 -14.95 -5.79
C THR A 392 -27.02 -15.12 -4.78
N ALA A 393 -26.77 -14.13 -3.93
CA ALA A 393 -25.75 -14.21 -2.88
C ALA A 393 -26.02 -15.34 -1.86
N ILE A 394 -27.28 -15.49 -1.44
CA ILE A 394 -27.70 -16.52 -0.48
C ILE A 394 -27.53 -17.91 -1.08
N GLN A 395 -28.00 -18.14 -2.31
CA GLN A 395 -27.84 -19.42 -2.99
C GLN A 395 -26.35 -19.78 -3.13
N LEU A 396 -25.56 -18.82 -3.59
CA LEU A 396 -24.11 -18.93 -3.76
C LEU A 396 -23.41 -19.39 -2.47
N MET A 397 -23.71 -18.75 -1.34
CA MET A 397 -23.08 -19.08 -0.06
C MET A 397 -23.65 -20.37 0.56
N SER A 398 -24.93 -20.70 0.31
CA SER A 398 -25.54 -21.96 0.75
C SER A 398 -24.88 -23.17 0.07
N GLU A 399 -24.70 -23.13 -1.25
CA GLU A 399 -24.00 -24.18 -2.02
C GLU A 399 -22.55 -24.38 -1.53
N MET A 400 -21.90 -23.28 -1.18
CA MET A 400 -20.54 -23.26 -0.64
C MET A 400 -20.48 -23.85 0.77
N ARG A 401 -21.44 -23.51 1.64
CA ARG A 401 -21.58 -24.06 2.99
C ARG A 401 -21.72 -25.58 2.93
N GLU A 402 -22.64 -26.09 2.11
CA GLU A 402 -22.85 -27.53 1.92
C GLU A 402 -21.59 -28.24 1.41
N SER A 403 -20.88 -27.62 0.47
CA SER A 403 -19.63 -28.15 -0.08
C SER A 403 -18.52 -28.24 0.97
N PHE A 404 -18.34 -27.19 1.79
CA PHE A 404 -17.36 -27.17 2.87
C PHE A 404 -17.69 -28.17 3.98
N GLU A 405 -18.95 -28.20 4.42
CA GLU A 405 -19.43 -29.13 5.43
C GLU A 405 -19.22 -30.58 4.98
N GLY A 406 -19.55 -30.89 3.72
CA GLY A 406 -19.28 -32.18 3.11
C GLY A 406 -17.79 -32.53 3.07
N LEU A 407 -16.93 -31.58 2.66
CA LEU A 407 -15.48 -31.77 2.62
C LEU A 407 -14.92 -32.11 4.02
N MET A 408 -15.26 -31.30 5.02
CA MET A 408 -14.78 -31.44 6.40
C MET A 408 -15.25 -32.74 7.04
N THR A 409 -16.53 -33.09 6.85
CA THR A 409 -17.11 -34.34 7.34
C THR A 409 -16.43 -35.54 6.69
N ASN A 410 -16.23 -35.52 5.37
CA ASN A 410 -15.57 -36.60 4.64
C ASN A 410 -14.12 -36.80 5.09
N LEU A 411 -13.36 -35.72 5.34
CA LEU A 411 -12.00 -35.82 5.87
C LEU A 411 -11.94 -36.48 7.25
N LEU A 412 -12.93 -36.24 8.11
CA LEU A 412 -13.03 -36.87 9.43
C LEU A 412 -13.41 -38.35 9.38
N THR A 413 -13.88 -38.89 8.25
CA THR A 413 -14.15 -40.33 8.12
C THR A 413 -12.88 -41.19 8.05
N TYR A 414 -11.72 -40.58 7.76
CA TYR A 414 -10.47 -41.31 7.68
C TYR A 414 -9.88 -41.54 9.09
N PRO A 415 -9.63 -42.80 9.50
CA PRO A 415 -9.21 -43.11 10.87
C PRO A 415 -7.93 -42.37 11.30
N MET A 416 -6.99 -42.18 10.38
CA MET A 416 -5.75 -41.45 10.65
C MET A 416 -6.00 -39.98 11.02
N ILE A 417 -6.96 -39.33 10.36
CA ILE A 417 -7.32 -37.93 10.64
C ILE A 417 -8.12 -37.87 11.95
N GLN A 418 -9.16 -38.70 12.08
CA GLN A 418 -10.01 -38.75 13.26
C GLN A 418 -9.24 -39.03 14.57
N THR A 419 -8.18 -39.85 14.50
CA THR A 419 -7.33 -40.15 15.66
C THR A 419 -6.54 -38.94 16.14
N ASN A 420 -6.20 -38.00 15.25
CA ASN A 420 -5.40 -36.82 15.56
C ASN A 420 -6.23 -35.54 15.72
N PHE A 421 -7.41 -35.49 15.11
CA PHE A 421 -8.29 -34.33 15.10
C PHE A 421 -9.71 -34.76 15.49
N SER A 422 -10.18 -34.34 16.67
CA SER A 422 -11.56 -34.59 17.11
C SER A 422 -12.59 -33.82 16.30
N THR A 423 -12.22 -32.63 15.84
CA THR A 423 -12.98 -31.78 14.93
C THR A 423 -12.02 -31.05 13.99
N LEU A 424 -12.49 -30.66 12.81
CA LEU A 424 -11.76 -29.79 11.89
C LEU A 424 -12.37 -28.40 11.94
N LYS A 425 -11.52 -27.38 11.87
CA LYS A 425 -11.89 -25.97 11.81
C LYS A 425 -11.33 -25.32 10.56
N SER A 426 -12.03 -24.33 10.01
CA SER A 426 -11.58 -23.59 8.82
C SER A 426 -12.10 -22.16 8.86
N GLU A 427 -11.20 -21.17 8.88
CA GLU A 427 -11.56 -19.75 8.78
C GLU A 427 -12.39 -19.47 7.51
N TYR A 428 -12.00 -20.06 6.37
CA TYR A 428 -12.76 -19.95 5.12
C TYR A 428 -14.19 -20.49 5.24
N TYR A 429 -14.40 -21.52 6.05
CA TYR A 429 -15.76 -22.02 6.29
C TYR A 429 -16.53 -21.04 7.17
N GLY A 430 -15.89 -20.51 8.22
CA GLY A 430 -16.45 -19.40 9.01
C GLY A 430 -16.86 -18.21 8.16
N ASP A 431 -16.05 -17.84 7.15
CA ASP A 431 -16.32 -16.70 6.27
C ASP A 431 -17.51 -16.97 5.34
N VAL A 432 -17.64 -18.19 4.81
CA VAL A 432 -18.81 -18.60 4.03
C VAL A 432 -20.08 -18.52 4.86
N LEU A 433 -20.06 -19.05 6.10
CA LEU A 433 -21.18 -18.95 7.03
C LEU A 433 -21.52 -17.48 7.32
N CYS A 434 -20.50 -16.67 7.54
CA CYS A 434 -20.63 -15.24 7.78
C CYS A 434 -21.33 -14.52 6.63
N MET A 435 -20.90 -14.79 5.40
CA MET A 435 -21.44 -14.15 4.22
C MET A 435 -22.85 -14.64 3.91
N GLU A 436 -23.18 -15.90 4.21
CA GLU A 436 -24.57 -16.38 4.13
C GLU A 436 -25.47 -15.64 5.12
N ILE A 437 -25.03 -15.50 6.38
CA ILE A 437 -25.73 -14.72 7.41
C ILE A 437 -25.91 -13.28 6.92
N TYR A 438 -24.83 -12.65 6.47
CA TYR A 438 -24.85 -11.27 6.03
C TYR A 438 -25.82 -11.07 4.87
N ALA A 439 -25.79 -11.92 3.83
CA ALA A 439 -26.70 -11.84 2.70
C ALA A 439 -28.18 -11.99 3.11
N ARG A 440 -28.49 -12.91 4.03
CA ARG A 440 -29.84 -13.11 4.56
C ARG A 440 -30.34 -11.92 5.37
N LEU A 441 -29.47 -11.23 6.11
CA LEU A 441 -29.82 -10.05 6.91
C LEU A 441 -30.29 -8.82 6.10
N PHE A 442 -30.11 -8.83 4.77
CA PHE A 442 -30.68 -7.83 3.86
C PHE A 442 -32.13 -8.11 3.43
N ARG A 443 -32.67 -9.28 3.76
CA ARG A 443 -34.10 -9.55 3.53
C ARG A 443 -34.94 -8.77 4.56
N ASN A 444 -36.01 -8.14 4.08
CA ASN A 444 -36.84 -7.27 4.90
C ASN A 444 -37.57 -8.04 6.01
N GLN A 445 -38.28 -9.10 5.64
CA GLN A 445 -38.98 -9.98 6.56
C GLN A 445 -38.26 -11.32 6.67
N LEU A 446 -37.69 -11.56 7.84
CA LEU A 446 -37.22 -12.87 8.23
C LEU A 446 -38.35 -13.54 9.01
N LEU A 447 -38.74 -14.73 8.60
CA LEU A 447 -39.64 -15.56 9.39
C LEU A 447 -38.92 -15.99 10.68
N PHE A 448 -39.68 -16.34 11.72
CA PHE A 448 -39.11 -16.79 13.00
C PHE A 448 -38.13 -17.96 12.79
N GLU A 449 -38.50 -18.91 11.93
CA GLU A 449 -37.66 -20.05 11.57
C GLU A 449 -36.36 -19.64 10.86
N GLU A 450 -36.36 -18.51 10.14
CA GLU A 450 -35.16 -17.98 9.48
C GLU A 450 -34.23 -17.29 10.50
N ILE A 451 -34.77 -16.65 11.54
CA ILE A 451 -33.97 -16.08 12.64
C ILE A 451 -33.25 -17.18 13.42
N ASP A 452 -33.96 -18.24 13.83
CA ASP A 452 -33.35 -19.35 14.56
C ASP A 452 -32.28 -20.06 13.72
N PHE A 453 -32.53 -20.27 12.43
CA PHE A 453 -31.53 -20.77 11.50
C PHE A 453 -30.27 -19.88 11.45
N LEU A 454 -30.44 -18.55 11.39
CA LEU A 454 -29.30 -17.62 11.40
C LEU A 454 -28.51 -17.67 12.72
N ARG A 455 -29.18 -17.90 13.85
CA ARG A 455 -28.52 -18.09 15.14
C ARG A 455 -27.66 -19.35 15.15
N GLU A 456 -28.20 -20.47 14.67
CA GLU A 456 -27.46 -21.74 14.55
C GLU A 456 -26.25 -21.62 13.61
N LEU A 457 -26.42 -20.94 12.47
CA LEU A 457 -25.31 -20.63 11.57
C LEU A 457 -24.25 -19.78 12.26
N SER A 458 -24.66 -18.75 13.01
CA SER A 458 -23.75 -17.89 13.77
C SER A 458 -22.97 -18.67 14.82
N ASP A 459 -23.64 -19.55 15.57
CA ASP A 459 -23.00 -20.38 16.60
C ASP A 459 -21.98 -21.35 15.97
N THR A 460 -22.31 -21.88 14.80
CA THR A 460 -21.40 -22.74 14.02
C THR A 460 -20.19 -21.94 13.52
N ALA A 461 -20.41 -20.72 13.01
CA ALA A 461 -19.36 -19.86 12.49
C ALA A 461 -18.35 -19.45 13.58
N LEU A 462 -18.84 -19.07 14.77
CA LEU A 462 -18.00 -18.70 15.91
C LEU A 462 -17.07 -19.84 16.37
N GLN A 463 -17.41 -21.09 16.07
CA GLN A 463 -16.57 -22.24 16.39
C GLN A 463 -15.44 -22.49 15.38
N GLN A 464 -15.49 -21.86 14.19
CA GLN A 464 -14.55 -22.10 13.09
C GLN A 464 -13.23 -21.31 13.21
N TYR A 465 -13.25 -20.14 13.84
CA TYR A 465 -12.05 -19.31 13.94
C TYR A 465 -11.08 -19.81 15.02
N PRO A 466 -9.76 -19.64 14.82
CA PRO A 466 -8.79 -19.83 15.88
C PRO A 466 -8.95 -18.76 16.98
N LEU A 467 -8.30 -18.95 18.13
CA LEU A 467 -8.44 -18.11 19.34
C LEU A 467 -7.89 -16.66 19.20
N PHE A 468 -7.81 -16.13 17.98
CA PHE A 468 -7.33 -14.77 17.74
C PHE A 468 -8.52 -13.79 17.73
N HIS A 469 -8.50 -12.83 18.66
CA HIS A 469 -9.64 -11.95 18.97
C HIS A 469 -10.17 -11.12 17.79
N GLY A 470 -9.33 -10.73 16.83
CA GLY A 470 -9.73 -9.82 15.75
C GLY A 470 -10.69 -10.39 14.69
N GLU A 471 -10.67 -11.71 14.44
CA GLU A 471 -11.53 -12.30 13.40
C GLU A 471 -12.99 -12.50 13.88
N LEU A 472 -13.20 -12.64 15.19
CA LEU A 472 -14.53 -12.85 15.77
C LEU A 472 -15.38 -11.57 15.88
N GLU A 473 -14.73 -10.41 15.89
CA GLU A 473 -15.38 -9.12 16.09
C GLU A 473 -16.52 -8.87 15.09
N ARG A 474 -16.26 -9.05 13.78
CA ARG A 474 -17.27 -8.84 12.72
C ARG A 474 -18.43 -9.81 12.84
N HIS A 475 -18.17 -11.08 13.19
CA HIS A 475 -19.22 -12.07 13.41
C HIS A 475 -20.12 -11.70 14.57
N LEU A 476 -19.54 -11.22 15.67
CA LEU A 476 -20.30 -10.77 16.83
C LEU A 476 -21.16 -9.53 16.50
N GLN A 477 -20.67 -8.63 15.63
CA GLN A 477 -21.49 -7.53 15.08
C GLN A 477 -22.65 -8.05 14.20
N TYR A 478 -22.46 -9.09 13.39
CA TYR A 478 -23.56 -9.71 12.65
C TYR A 478 -24.55 -10.42 13.57
N ARG A 479 -24.07 -11.08 14.64
CA ARG A 479 -24.95 -11.67 15.65
C ARG A 479 -25.81 -10.62 16.33
N SER A 480 -25.22 -9.48 16.68
CA SER A 480 -25.95 -8.32 17.18
C SER A 480 -27.07 -7.89 16.23
N ARG A 481 -26.82 -7.89 14.92
CA ARG A 481 -27.83 -7.55 13.91
C ARG A 481 -28.95 -8.60 13.77
N ILE A 482 -28.66 -9.90 13.94
CA ILE A 482 -29.70 -10.95 13.98
C ILE A 482 -30.69 -10.65 15.12
N GLU A 483 -30.17 -10.43 16.32
CA GLU A 483 -30.99 -10.15 17.51
C GLU A 483 -31.76 -8.83 17.39
N GLN A 484 -31.15 -7.82 16.75
CA GLN A 484 -31.82 -6.55 16.43
C GLN A 484 -33.01 -6.74 15.48
N LYS A 485 -32.90 -7.62 14.48
CA LYS A 485 -33.96 -7.90 13.50
C LYS A 485 -35.19 -8.58 14.12
N GLU A 486 -35.00 -9.36 15.18
CA GLU A 486 -36.10 -9.95 15.96
C GLU A 486 -36.72 -8.97 16.97
N GLY A 487 -36.05 -7.86 17.25
CA GLY A 487 -36.47 -6.90 18.27
C GLY A 487 -35.95 -7.22 19.68
N ASN A 488 -34.94 -8.08 19.79
CA ASN A 488 -34.31 -8.40 21.07
C ASN A 488 -33.20 -7.39 21.40
N ILE A 489 -33.59 -6.16 21.73
CA ILE A 489 -32.65 -5.05 22.00
C ILE A 489 -31.56 -5.39 23.05
N PRO A 490 -31.86 -6.03 24.20
CA PRO A 490 -30.83 -6.40 25.18
C PRO A 490 -29.77 -7.35 24.62
N GLU A 491 -30.18 -8.40 23.90
CA GLU A 491 -29.25 -9.32 23.23
C GLU A 491 -28.44 -8.60 22.15
N ALA A 492 -29.09 -7.77 21.34
CA ALA A 492 -28.40 -7.00 20.29
C ALA A 492 -27.26 -6.14 20.86
N ILE A 493 -27.49 -5.42 21.96
CA ILE A 493 -26.45 -4.64 22.65
C ILE A 493 -25.39 -5.54 23.27
N TYR A 494 -25.79 -6.64 23.91
CA TYR A 494 -24.85 -7.59 24.50
C TYR A 494 -23.85 -8.14 23.48
N TRP A 495 -24.33 -8.60 22.32
CA TRP A 495 -23.46 -9.12 21.26
C TRP A 495 -22.56 -8.03 20.65
N LEU A 496 -23.06 -6.79 20.52
CA LEU A 496 -22.25 -5.66 20.06
C LEU A 496 -21.14 -5.30 21.06
N MET A 497 -21.43 -5.33 22.36
CA MET A 497 -20.45 -5.10 23.41
C MET A 497 -19.43 -6.23 23.51
N ARG A 498 -19.87 -7.48 23.28
CA ARG A 498 -18.97 -8.64 23.20
C ARG A 498 -18.00 -8.61 22.03
N ALA A 499 -18.36 -7.90 20.94
CA ALA A 499 -17.47 -7.73 19.79
C ALA A 499 -16.14 -7.04 20.18
N ILE A 500 -16.16 -6.12 21.15
CA ILE A 500 -14.97 -5.40 21.62
C ILE A 500 -14.46 -5.89 22.99
N ASP A 501 -15.31 -6.53 23.80
CA ASP A 501 -14.94 -7.14 25.08
C ASP A 501 -15.57 -8.54 25.18
N GLU A 502 -14.85 -9.56 24.72
CA GLU A 502 -15.36 -10.95 24.70
C GLU A 502 -15.79 -11.47 26.08
N THR A 503 -15.28 -10.88 27.16
CA THR A 503 -15.59 -11.22 28.56
C THR A 503 -16.84 -10.54 29.09
N TYR A 504 -17.44 -9.65 28.31
CA TYR A 504 -18.67 -8.96 28.66
C TYR A 504 -19.81 -9.96 28.92
N CYS A 505 -20.48 -9.80 30.07
CA CYS A 505 -21.55 -10.68 30.52
C CYS A 505 -22.92 -10.09 30.17
N PHE A 506 -23.88 -10.97 29.84
CA PHE A 506 -25.24 -10.55 29.51
C PHE A 506 -25.93 -9.85 30.69
N SER A 507 -26.68 -8.80 30.38
CA SER A 507 -27.52 -8.06 31.33
C SER A 507 -28.86 -7.71 30.67
N GLU A 508 -29.96 -7.98 31.38
CA GLU A 508 -31.31 -7.58 30.94
C GLU A 508 -31.58 -6.08 31.12
N THR A 509 -30.67 -5.36 31.78
CA THR A 509 -30.77 -3.90 32.01
C THR A 509 -29.58 -3.17 31.42
N ILE A 510 -29.79 -1.95 30.94
CA ILE A 510 -28.74 -1.13 30.36
C ILE A 510 -28.21 -0.10 31.36
N ASN A 511 -26.89 -0.05 31.52
CA ASN A 511 -26.22 0.86 32.43
C ASN A 511 -25.42 1.91 31.65
N GLN A 512 -25.65 3.20 31.91
CA GLN A 512 -24.90 4.28 31.27
C GLN A 512 -23.37 4.15 31.48
N LYS A 513 -22.92 3.61 32.62
CA LYS A 513 -21.48 3.40 32.85
C LYS A 513 -20.90 2.33 31.93
N GLU A 514 -21.68 1.29 31.62
CA GLU A 514 -21.27 0.21 30.71
C GLU A 514 -21.23 0.71 29.27
N LEU A 515 -22.24 1.46 28.83
CA LEU A 515 -22.25 2.11 27.53
C LEU A 515 -21.10 3.11 27.37
N LYS A 516 -20.80 3.89 28.41
CA LYS A 516 -19.65 4.79 28.40
C LYS A 516 -18.34 4.01 28.26
N ARG A 517 -18.15 2.94 29.03
CA ARG A 517 -16.97 2.08 28.93
C ARG A 517 -16.83 1.48 27.53
N PHE A 518 -17.94 1.01 26.94
CA PHE A 518 -17.95 0.49 25.58
C PHE A 518 -17.44 1.53 24.57
N TRP A 519 -17.94 2.76 24.64
CA TRP A 519 -17.49 3.83 23.76
C TRP A 519 -16.06 4.30 24.03
N ASP A 520 -15.64 4.36 25.30
CA ASP A 520 -14.26 4.67 25.70
C ASP A 520 -13.28 3.63 25.11
N THR A 521 -13.63 2.34 25.15
CA THR A 521 -12.82 1.27 24.56
C THR A 521 -12.69 1.45 23.05
N ILE A 522 -13.80 1.62 22.34
CA ILE A 522 -13.79 1.82 20.88
C ILE A 522 -12.98 3.06 20.50
N TYR A 523 -13.19 4.17 21.20
CA TYR A 523 -12.49 5.42 20.89
C TYR A 523 -10.98 5.34 21.10
N THR A 524 -10.52 4.50 22.04
CA THR A 524 -9.09 4.36 22.37
C THR A 524 -8.38 3.26 21.59
N GLN A 525 -9.07 2.19 21.21
CA GLN A 525 -8.45 1.01 20.60
C GLN A 525 -8.67 0.90 19.09
N GLU A 526 -9.76 1.47 18.58
CA GLU A 526 -10.17 1.27 17.19
C GLU A 526 -9.72 2.39 16.25
N THR A 527 -9.48 2.01 15.00
CA THR A 527 -9.29 2.97 13.90
C THR A 527 -10.57 3.75 13.62
N ALA A 528 -10.47 4.96 13.05
CA ALA A 528 -11.64 5.79 12.76
C ALA A 528 -12.68 5.09 11.87
N ILE A 529 -12.27 4.22 10.93
CA ILE A 529 -13.19 3.44 10.11
C ILE A 529 -13.93 2.38 10.92
N SER A 530 -13.22 1.66 11.80
CA SER A 530 -13.83 0.66 12.69
C SER A 530 -14.83 1.31 13.65
N GLN A 531 -14.47 2.48 14.21
CA GLN A 531 -15.38 3.31 15.02
C GLN A 531 -16.70 3.63 14.29
N LEU A 532 -16.66 3.90 12.98
CA LEU A 532 -17.86 4.12 12.18
C LEU A 532 -18.70 2.84 12.01
N PHE A 533 -18.09 1.67 11.86
CA PHE A 533 -18.86 0.41 11.80
C PHE A 533 -19.57 0.10 13.12
N TYR A 534 -18.93 0.34 14.27
CA TYR A 534 -19.62 0.27 15.56
C TYR A 534 -20.79 1.24 15.67
N LEU A 535 -20.61 2.49 15.22
CA LEU A 535 -21.70 3.47 15.17
C LEU A 535 -22.84 3.04 14.24
N MET A 536 -22.53 2.36 13.14
CA MET A 536 -23.52 1.83 12.21
C MET A 536 -24.43 0.80 12.90
N TYR A 537 -23.87 -0.23 13.54
CA TYR A 537 -24.66 -1.24 14.25
C TYR A 537 -25.35 -0.67 15.49
N TYR A 538 -24.69 0.22 16.23
CA TYR A 538 -25.31 0.88 17.38
C TYR A 538 -26.50 1.76 16.98
N SER A 539 -26.38 2.54 15.90
CA SER A 539 -27.48 3.40 15.41
C SER A 539 -28.66 2.58 14.87
N LEU A 540 -28.41 1.39 14.33
CA LEU A 540 -29.43 0.40 13.97
C LEU A 540 -30.26 -0.02 15.19
N ILE A 541 -29.57 -0.46 16.26
CA ILE A 541 -30.20 -0.89 17.51
C ILE A 541 -30.97 0.28 18.14
N LEU A 542 -30.38 1.48 18.13
CA LEU A 542 -31.02 2.70 18.62
C LEU A 542 -32.34 3.00 17.89
N ALA A 543 -32.36 2.92 16.55
CA ALA A 543 -33.56 3.18 15.76
C ALA A 543 -34.66 2.15 16.06
N GLN A 544 -34.31 0.86 16.16
CA GLN A 544 -35.28 -0.20 16.51
C GLN A 544 -35.78 -0.06 17.94
N ALA A 545 -34.88 0.25 18.89
CA ALA A 545 -35.23 0.44 20.29
C ALA A 545 -36.27 1.55 20.48
N MET A 546 -36.26 2.60 19.63
CA MET A 546 -37.27 3.66 19.73
C MET A 546 -38.69 3.16 19.44
N ILE A 547 -38.83 2.11 18.63
CA ILE A 547 -40.13 1.50 18.29
C ILE A 547 -40.57 0.53 19.40
N GLU A 548 -39.65 -0.25 19.96
CA GLU A 548 -39.99 -1.38 20.84
C GLU A 548 -39.76 -1.12 22.33
N LYS A 549 -38.75 -0.33 22.68
CA LYS A 549 -38.28 -0.07 24.05
C LYS A 549 -37.75 1.37 24.17
N SER A 550 -38.64 2.37 24.17
CA SER A 550 -38.27 3.80 24.19
C SER A 550 -37.26 4.19 25.28
N ASP A 551 -37.37 3.61 26.47
CA ASP A 551 -36.46 3.88 27.59
C ASP A 551 -35.02 3.46 27.29
N TRP A 552 -34.85 2.35 26.57
CA TRP A 552 -33.54 1.92 26.07
C TRP A 552 -33.02 2.89 25.02
N ALA A 553 -33.87 3.33 24.09
CA ALA A 553 -33.48 4.26 23.04
C ALA A 553 -32.99 5.59 23.61
N ASP A 554 -33.65 6.13 24.64
CA ASP A 554 -33.23 7.36 25.30
C ASP A 554 -31.91 7.20 26.05
N CYS A 555 -31.69 6.07 26.72
CA CYS A 555 -30.41 5.76 27.37
C CYS A 555 -29.27 5.63 26.35
N LEU A 556 -29.49 4.88 25.26
CA LEU A 556 -28.55 4.66 24.18
C LEU A 556 -28.18 5.98 23.48
N TYR A 557 -29.17 6.83 23.17
CA TYR A 557 -28.94 8.11 22.53
C TYR A 557 -28.17 9.07 23.44
N SER A 558 -28.56 9.16 24.72
CA SER A 558 -27.89 10.05 25.69
C SER A 558 -26.43 9.66 25.87
N SER A 559 -26.13 8.36 26.03
CA SER A 559 -24.75 7.89 26.14
C SER A 559 -23.92 8.17 24.89
N LEU A 560 -24.52 8.06 23.69
CA LEU A 560 -23.83 8.38 22.45
C LEU A 560 -23.59 9.89 22.35
N ALA A 561 -24.62 10.71 22.55
CA ALA A 561 -24.57 12.16 22.39
C ALA A 561 -23.60 12.86 23.36
N GLU A 562 -23.40 12.30 24.56
CA GLU A 562 -22.46 12.81 25.55
C GLU A 562 -21.00 12.38 25.29
N HIS A 563 -20.78 11.39 24.42
CA HIS A 563 -19.46 10.81 24.18
C HIS A 563 -18.69 11.52 23.03
N PRO A 564 -17.36 11.70 23.13
CA PRO A 564 -16.56 12.34 22.07
C PRO A 564 -16.69 11.70 20.68
N ILE A 565 -16.95 10.39 20.62
CA ILE A 565 -17.13 9.66 19.35
C ILE A 565 -18.28 10.22 18.48
N PHE A 566 -19.28 10.88 19.10
CA PHE A 566 -20.37 11.52 18.39
C PHE A 566 -19.89 12.67 17.49
N GLN A 567 -18.72 13.24 17.76
CA GLN A 567 -18.11 14.26 16.90
C GLN A 567 -17.79 13.74 15.49
N LEU A 568 -17.60 12.43 15.30
CA LEU A 568 -17.40 11.82 13.98
C LEU A 568 -18.58 12.03 13.03
N ILE A 569 -19.77 12.24 13.59
CA ILE A 569 -21.03 12.44 12.85
C ILE A 569 -21.65 13.82 13.09
N GLN A 570 -20.93 14.74 13.74
CA GLN A 570 -21.33 16.14 13.84
C GLN A 570 -20.56 16.98 12.81
N LYS A 571 -21.26 17.90 12.14
CA LYS A 571 -20.63 18.88 11.24
C LYS A 571 -19.56 19.68 11.99
N GLU A 572 -18.40 19.81 11.36
CA GLU A 572 -17.32 20.76 11.66
C GLU A 572 -17.82 22.03 12.38
N LYS A 573 -17.71 22.08 13.71
CA LYS A 573 -17.05 23.27 14.26
C LYS A 573 -15.61 23.13 13.81
N LYS A 574 -15.10 24.12 13.09
CA LYS A 574 -13.66 24.27 12.81
C LYS A 574 -12.91 24.32 14.15
N ASN A 575 -12.67 23.16 14.76
CA ASN A 575 -11.72 23.02 15.84
C ASN A 575 -10.37 22.91 15.16
N THR A 576 -9.62 24.00 15.25
CA THR A 576 -8.23 24.15 14.78
C THR A 576 -7.25 23.18 15.45
N ASP A 577 -7.67 22.47 16.50
CA ASP A 577 -6.78 21.69 17.36
C ASP A 577 -6.91 20.17 17.17
N ILE A 578 -7.67 19.71 16.19
CA ILE A 578 -7.73 18.29 15.84
C ILE A 578 -7.03 18.11 14.50
N HIS A 579 -5.75 17.76 14.53
CA HIS A 579 -4.94 17.31 13.39
C HIS A 579 -5.42 15.96 12.80
N LEU A 580 -6.72 15.63 12.88
CA LEU A 580 -7.27 14.46 12.22
C LEU A 580 -7.38 14.76 10.73
N LEU A 581 -6.35 14.32 10.03
CA LEU A 581 -6.39 13.80 8.66
C LEU A 581 -7.24 14.64 7.70
N GLN A 582 -6.57 15.54 6.98
CA GLN A 582 -6.99 16.03 5.67
C GLN A 582 -7.02 14.88 4.63
N ALA A 583 -7.68 13.75 4.93
CA ALA A 583 -7.96 12.69 3.97
C ALA A 583 -9.26 13.05 3.24
N SER A 584 -9.18 14.03 2.34
CA SER A 584 -10.31 14.56 1.56
C SER A 584 -10.91 13.57 0.54
N SER A 585 -10.67 12.25 0.63
CA SER A 585 -11.03 11.30 -0.43
C SER A 585 -11.78 10.02 -0.02
N LEU A 586 -11.87 9.62 1.26
CA LEU A 586 -12.04 8.17 1.55
C LEU A 586 -13.17 7.66 2.45
N TYR A 587 -13.92 8.46 3.20
CA TYR A 587 -14.95 7.88 4.10
C TYR A 587 -16.37 8.38 3.79
N TYR A 588 -17.12 7.57 3.03
CA TYR A 588 -18.54 7.78 2.70
C TYR A 588 -19.44 6.73 3.34
N HIS A 589 -18.99 5.47 3.38
CA HIS A 589 -19.65 4.37 4.05
C HIS A 589 -18.88 4.01 5.34
N PRO A 590 -19.53 3.72 6.47
CA PRO A 590 -20.97 3.59 6.67
C PRO A 590 -21.71 4.87 7.12
N LEU A 591 -21.16 6.07 6.90
CA LEU A 591 -21.77 7.34 7.35
C LEU A 591 -23.17 7.59 6.76
N ASP A 592 -23.38 7.24 5.51
CA ASP A 592 -24.69 7.31 4.85
C ASP A 592 -25.78 6.54 5.62
N ILE A 593 -25.42 5.35 6.09
CA ILE A 593 -26.30 4.48 6.88
C ILE A 593 -26.50 5.03 8.29
N ILE A 594 -25.42 5.49 8.96
CA ILE A 594 -25.53 6.05 10.31
C ILE A 594 -26.50 7.23 10.32
N TYR A 595 -26.38 8.13 9.34
CA TYR A 595 -27.29 9.26 9.23
C TYR A 595 -28.71 8.83 8.89
N TRP A 596 -28.90 7.83 8.03
CA TRP A 596 -30.23 7.28 7.79
C TRP A 596 -30.85 6.73 9.09
N ASN A 597 -30.12 5.92 9.86
CA ASN A 597 -30.61 5.36 11.12
C ASN A 597 -30.97 6.45 12.15
N LEU A 598 -30.15 7.50 12.26
CA LEU A 598 -30.45 8.64 13.14
C LEU A 598 -31.68 9.41 12.66
N ALA A 599 -31.85 9.58 11.34
CA ALA A 599 -33.06 10.21 10.80
C ALA A 599 -34.32 9.44 11.19
N GLU A 600 -34.25 8.11 11.21
CA GLU A 600 -35.36 7.25 11.63
C GLU A 600 -35.62 7.28 13.13
N TYR A 601 -34.57 7.25 13.96
CA TYR A 601 -34.70 7.46 15.40
C TYR A 601 -35.45 8.77 15.69
N HIS A 602 -35.02 9.87 15.06
CA HIS A 602 -35.65 11.17 15.24
C HIS A 602 -37.09 11.22 14.68
N ARG A 603 -37.36 10.53 13.56
CA ARG A 603 -38.72 10.37 13.02
C ARG A 603 -39.63 9.66 14.03
N ALA A 604 -39.20 8.51 14.55
CA ALA A 604 -39.95 7.71 15.51
C ALA A 604 -40.20 8.47 16.84
N LYS A 605 -39.25 9.32 17.24
CA LYS A 605 -39.37 10.22 18.40
C LYS A 605 -40.26 11.46 18.16
N GLY A 606 -40.68 11.71 16.92
CA GLY A 606 -41.46 12.90 16.54
C GLY A 606 -40.64 14.18 16.35
N GLN A 607 -39.31 14.07 16.26
CA GLN A 607 -38.37 15.17 16.03
C GLN A 607 -38.14 15.37 14.52
N VAL A 608 -39.16 15.93 13.87
CA VAL A 608 -39.24 16.03 12.39
C VAL A 608 -38.10 16.85 11.78
N LYS A 609 -37.70 17.97 12.41
CA LYS A 609 -36.64 18.85 11.87
C LYS A 609 -35.28 18.16 11.87
N GLU A 610 -34.95 17.47 12.96
CA GLU A 610 -33.74 16.69 13.14
C GLU A 610 -33.72 15.51 12.15
N SER A 611 -34.86 14.84 11.98
CA SER A 611 -35.02 13.76 11.00
C SER A 611 -34.71 14.23 9.57
N PHE A 612 -35.28 15.37 9.14
CA PHE A 612 -34.96 15.95 7.83
C PHE A 612 -33.48 16.30 7.68
N SER A 613 -32.86 16.89 8.71
CA SER A 613 -31.44 17.24 8.69
C SER A 613 -30.55 16.01 8.47
N TYR A 614 -30.85 14.90 9.12
CA TYR A 614 -30.08 13.66 8.97
C TYR A 614 -30.34 12.97 7.62
N TYR A 615 -31.58 12.97 7.10
CA TYR A 615 -31.85 12.52 5.73
C TYR A 615 -31.05 13.35 4.71
N ASP A 616 -30.96 14.67 4.88
CA ASP A 616 -30.20 15.54 3.97
C ASP A 616 -28.69 15.21 3.99
N GLN A 617 -28.14 14.84 5.15
CA GLN A 617 -26.76 14.39 5.28
C GLN A 617 -26.51 13.05 4.59
N ALA A 618 -27.39 12.07 4.78
CA ALA A 618 -27.32 10.78 4.10
C ALA A 618 -27.41 10.94 2.58
N ILE A 619 -28.39 11.72 2.09
CA ILE A 619 -28.56 12.05 0.67
C ILE A 619 -27.31 12.74 0.11
N MET A 620 -26.74 13.70 0.85
CA MET A 620 -25.53 14.40 0.43
C MET A 620 -24.37 13.43 0.21
N ILE A 621 -24.13 12.51 1.14
CA ILE A 621 -23.05 11.52 1.04
C ILE A 621 -23.25 10.62 -0.17
N CYS A 622 -24.43 10.03 -0.33
CA CYS A 622 -24.71 9.15 -1.47
C CYS A 622 -24.61 9.87 -2.82
N SER A 623 -24.82 11.19 -2.83
CA SER A 623 -24.76 12.02 -4.05
C SER A 623 -23.35 12.51 -4.41
N ARG A 624 -22.35 12.42 -3.50
CA ARG A 624 -21.00 12.97 -3.72
C ARG A 624 -20.24 12.25 -4.84
N LYS A 625 -20.34 10.92 -4.94
CA LYS A 625 -19.68 10.12 -5.99
C LYS A 625 -20.72 9.44 -6.90
N LYS A 626 -21.14 10.10 -7.98
CA LYS A 626 -22.06 9.52 -8.98
C LYS A 626 -21.57 8.22 -9.63
N GLY A 627 -20.26 7.93 -9.53
CA GLY A 627 -19.66 6.69 -10.03
C GLY A 627 -20.05 5.44 -9.25
N THR A 628 -20.33 5.57 -7.94
CA THR A 628 -20.51 4.43 -7.03
C THR A 628 -21.94 3.88 -7.09
N LEU A 629 -22.12 2.69 -7.68
CA LEU A 629 -23.44 2.12 -7.93
C LEU A 629 -24.19 1.80 -6.62
N THR A 630 -23.50 1.22 -5.63
CA THR A 630 -24.05 0.86 -4.31
C THR A 630 -24.70 2.06 -3.62
N LEU A 631 -23.99 3.21 -3.57
CA LEU A 631 -24.53 4.43 -2.95
C LEU A 631 -25.72 5.00 -3.73
N GLN A 632 -25.74 4.86 -5.06
CA GLN A 632 -26.86 5.32 -5.87
C GLN A 632 -28.10 4.43 -5.69
N LEU A 633 -27.94 3.11 -5.54
CA LEU A 633 -29.05 2.21 -5.20
C LEU A 633 -29.63 2.56 -3.84
N ARG A 634 -28.78 2.72 -2.81
CA ARG A 634 -29.20 3.12 -1.47
C ARG A 634 -29.85 4.51 -1.41
N LEU A 635 -29.38 5.44 -2.25
CA LEU A 635 -29.98 6.78 -2.36
C LEU A 635 -31.47 6.71 -2.70
N VAL A 636 -31.92 5.74 -3.50
CA VAL A 636 -33.34 5.59 -3.85
C VAL A 636 -34.17 5.32 -2.59
N ALA A 637 -33.75 4.38 -1.74
CA ALA A 637 -34.44 4.03 -0.51
C ALA A 637 -34.44 5.19 0.51
N ILE A 638 -33.32 5.90 0.67
CA ILE A 638 -33.22 7.08 1.54
C ILE A 638 -34.15 8.20 1.04
N LEU A 639 -34.20 8.44 -0.28
CA LEU A 639 -35.11 9.44 -0.86
C LEU A 639 -36.57 9.07 -0.66
N ALA A 640 -36.92 7.77 -0.72
CA ALA A 640 -38.27 7.29 -0.42
C ALA A 640 -38.63 7.49 1.06
N ALA A 641 -37.71 7.19 1.99
CA ALA A 641 -37.91 7.42 3.43
C ALA A 641 -38.18 8.90 3.73
N ARG A 642 -37.40 9.80 3.11
CA ARG A 642 -37.59 11.25 3.22
C ARG A 642 -38.90 11.69 2.57
N ALA A 643 -39.23 11.21 1.38
CA ALA A 643 -40.47 11.55 0.68
C ALA A 643 -41.72 11.12 1.47
N SER A 644 -41.65 9.96 2.14
CA SER A 644 -42.69 9.52 3.08
C SER A 644 -42.93 10.57 4.17
N LEU A 645 -41.86 11.10 4.79
CA LEU A 645 -41.97 12.15 5.82
C LEU A 645 -42.46 13.48 5.24
N GLU A 646 -42.02 13.87 4.04
CA GLU A 646 -42.50 15.07 3.34
C GLU A 646 -44.02 15.02 3.13
N ILE A 647 -44.54 13.88 2.65
CA ILE A 647 -45.98 13.68 2.43
C ILE A 647 -46.75 13.64 3.75
N TYR A 648 -46.23 12.94 4.76
CA TYR A 648 -46.83 12.87 6.10
C TYR A 648 -47.00 14.27 6.72
N GLU A 649 -46.00 15.12 6.55
CA GLU A 649 -46.01 16.52 6.99
C GLU A 649 -46.77 17.47 6.04
N LYS A 650 -47.47 16.93 5.03
CA LYS A 650 -48.25 17.68 4.01
C LYS A 650 -47.42 18.70 3.25
N GLN A 651 -46.14 18.41 3.04
CA GLN A 651 -45.21 19.23 2.26
C GLN A 651 -45.17 18.75 0.79
N THR A 652 -44.59 19.57 -0.09
CA THR A 652 -44.23 19.08 -1.43
C THR A 652 -43.19 17.97 -1.28
N ALA A 653 -43.26 16.94 -2.12
CA ALA A 653 -42.38 15.77 -2.04
C ALA A 653 -41.31 15.74 -3.17
N PRO A 654 -40.36 16.69 -3.20
CA PRO A 654 -39.31 16.71 -4.23
C PRO A 654 -38.41 15.47 -4.17
N SER A 655 -38.32 14.81 -3.00
CA SER A 655 -37.51 13.61 -2.83
C SER A 655 -38.06 12.43 -3.64
N LEU A 656 -39.38 12.30 -3.78
CA LEU A 656 -40.01 11.26 -4.61
C LEU A 656 -39.64 11.43 -6.09
N LYS A 657 -39.75 12.66 -6.61
CA LYS A 657 -39.37 12.96 -8.00
C LYS A 657 -37.91 12.63 -8.25
N ARG A 658 -37.04 12.96 -7.29
CA ARG A 658 -35.61 12.65 -7.36
C ARG A 658 -35.32 11.14 -7.29
N ALA A 659 -36.09 10.38 -6.49
CA ALA A 659 -35.97 8.93 -6.42
C ALA A 659 -36.27 8.27 -7.78
N ILE A 660 -37.38 8.66 -8.41
CA ILE A 660 -37.78 8.16 -9.74
C ILE A 660 -36.71 8.50 -10.80
N GLN A 661 -36.19 9.73 -10.78
CA GLN A 661 -35.10 10.13 -11.69
C GLN A 661 -33.81 9.34 -11.47
N CYS A 662 -33.49 9.01 -10.21
CA CYS A 662 -32.33 8.20 -9.87
C CYS A 662 -32.47 6.78 -10.43
N VAL A 663 -33.63 6.13 -10.23
CA VAL A 663 -33.93 4.80 -10.80
C VAL A 663 -33.81 4.81 -12.32
N GLN A 664 -34.38 5.82 -12.99
CA GLN A 664 -34.25 5.98 -14.45
C GLN A 664 -32.79 6.08 -14.90
N SER A 665 -31.99 6.91 -14.22
CA SER A 665 -30.57 7.05 -14.52
C SER A 665 -29.78 5.76 -14.28
N LEU A 666 -30.17 4.95 -13.30
CA LEU A 666 -29.52 3.68 -12.98
C LEU A 666 -29.82 2.62 -14.05
N GLU A 667 -31.08 2.50 -14.46
CA GLU A 667 -31.46 1.60 -15.56
C GLU A 667 -30.74 1.96 -16.86
N ASP A 668 -30.69 3.25 -17.21
CA ASP A 668 -29.98 3.72 -18.40
C ASP A 668 -28.47 3.42 -18.33
N LYS A 669 -27.87 3.57 -17.14
CA LYS A 669 -26.44 3.29 -16.92
C LYS A 669 -26.15 1.81 -17.11
N LEU A 670 -26.94 0.93 -16.51
CA LEU A 670 -26.75 -0.52 -16.58
C LEU A 670 -27.08 -1.08 -17.97
N ALA A 671 -28.11 -0.55 -18.64
CA ALA A 671 -28.48 -0.97 -20.00
C ALA A 671 -27.40 -0.65 -21.04
N ARG A 672 -26.63 0.43 -20.86
CA ARG A 672 -25.52 0.81 -21.75
C ARG A 672 -24.27 -0.05 -21.57
N GLN A 673 -24.16 -0.80 -20.48
CA GLN A 673 -23.00 -1.64 -20.19
C GLN A 673 -23.16 -3.04 -20.79
N SER A 674 -23.38 -3.08 -22.10
CA SER A 674 -23.73 -4.27 -22.91
C SER A 674 -22.65 -5.37 -23.00
N ILE A 675 -21.78 -5.52 -22.01
CA ILE A 675 -20.67 -6.47 -21.97
C ILE A 675 -20.53 -7.04 -20.55
N PHE A 676 -21.60 -7.61 -20.02
CA PHE A 676 -21.47 -8.49 -18.86
C PHE A 676 -21.29 -9.92 -19.35
N SER A 677 -20.35 -10.64 -18.73
CA SER A 677 -20.22 -12.08 -18.96
C SER A 677 -21.56 -12.75 -18.64
N LYS A 678 -21.89 -13.85 -19.31
CA LYS A 678 -23.16 -14.58 -19.05
C LYS A 678 -23.31 -15.05 -17.58
N GLU A 679 -22.25 -14.99 -16.79
CA GLU A 679 -22.19 -15.57 -15.44
C GLU A 679 -22.07 -14.51 -14.33
N ILE A 680 -21.57 -13.30 -14.61
CA ILE A 680 -21.52 -12.18 -13.66
C ILE A 680 -22.24 -10.99 -14.30
N SER A 681 -23.49 -10.75 -13.89
CA SER A 681 -24.37 -9.74 -14.48
C SER A 681 -25.13 -8.94 -13.41
N PHE A 682 -25.90 -7.95 -13.87
CA PHE A 682 -26.81 -7.11 -13.09
C PHE A 682 -28.28 -7.43 -13.39
N ASP A 683 -28.59 -8.67 -13.81
CA ASP A 683 -29.93 -9.02 -14.30
C ASP A 683 -30.99 -8.91 -13.20
N GLU A 684 -30.72 -9.42 -11.99
CA GLU A 684 -31.64 -9.25 -10.86
C GLU A 684 -31.73 -7.79 -10.43
N THR A 685 -30.61 -7.04 -10.44
CA THR A 685 -30.62 -5.59 -10.16
C THR A 685 -31.54 -4.84 -11.13
N MET A 686 -31.53 -5.20 -12.42
CA MET A 686 -32.42 -4.59 -13.41
C MET A 686 -33.90 -4.94 -13.19
N ILE A 687 -34.19 -6.14 -12.68
CA ILE A 687 -35.56 -6.52 -12.28
C ILE A 687 -36.00 -5.69 -11.07
N VAL A 688 -35.14 -5.57 -10.06
CA VAL A 688 -35.37 -4.77 -8.85
C VAL A 688 -35.65 -3.31 -9.22
N LEU A 689 -34.83 -2.69 -10.07
CA LEU A 689 -35.00 -1.29 -10.50
C LEU A 689 -36.33 -1.05 -11.22
N LYS A 690 -36.77 -1.99 -12.07
CA LYS A 690 -38.08 -1.90 -12.74
C LYS A 690 -39.22 -1.96 -11.72
N GLY A 691 -39.15 -2.88 -10.77
CA GLY A 691 -40.12 -2.97 -9.67
C GLY A 691 -40.14 -1.71 -8.82
N TRP A 692 -38.98 -1.15 -8.49
CA TRP A 692 -38.86 0.13 -7.77
C TRP A 692 -39.52 1.27 -8.52
N ARG A 693 -39.30 1.36 -9.84
CA ARG A 693 -39.94 2.40 -10.66
C ARG A 693 -41.45 2.31 -10.56
N GLU A 694 -42.03 1.13 -10.77
CA GLU A 694 -43.48 0.93 -10.72
C GLU A 694 -44.07 1.33 -9.35
N GLN A 695 -43.44 0.90 -8.25
CA GLN A 695 -43.87 1.23 -6.89
C GLN A 695 -43.76 2.73 -6.59
N LEU A 696 -42.65 3.38 -6.96
CA LEU A 696 -42.46 4.81 -6.75
C LEU A 696 -43.41 5.66 -7.61
N GLU A 697 -43.70 5.23 -8.84
CA GLU A 697 -44.64 5.94 -9.72
C GLU A 697 -46.09 5.84 -9.25
N ALA A 698 -46.47 4.74 -8.59
CA ALA A 698 -47.79 4.60 -7.97
C ALA A 698 -48.02 5.58 -6.81
N CYS A 699 -46.97 6.17 -6.23
CA CYS A 699 -47.04 7.11 -5.10
C CYS A 699 -47.12 8.59 -5.51
N LYS A 700 -47.30 8.90 -6.81
CA LYS A 700 -47.33 10.28 -7.33
C LYS A 700 -48.52 11.11 -6.85
N ASP A 701 -49.58 10.46 -6.36
CA ASP A 701 -50.80 11.13 -5.92
C ASP A 701 -50.69 11.79 -4.53
N HIS A 702 -49.54 11.62 -3.85
CA HIS A 702 -49.19 12.28 -2.58
C HIS A 702 -50.23 12.11 -1.47
N THR A 703 -50.82 10.92 -1.37
CA THR A 703 -51.81 10.56 -0.33
C THR A 703 -51.14 10.03 0.94
N ASP A 704 -51.87 9.96 2.05
CA ASP A 704 -51.37 9.30 3.29
C ASP A 704 -50.96 7.85 3.02
N THR A 705 -51.74 7.13 2.21
CA THR A 705 -51.38 5.79 1.72
C THR A 705 -50.06 5.79 0.93
N SER A 706 -49.77 6.83 0.16
CA SER A 706 -48.48 6.98 -0.53
C SER A 706 -47.33 7.16 0.47
N SER A 707 -47.55 7.87 1.58
CA SER A 707 -46.54 8.00 2.64
C SER A 707 -46.21 6.66 3.29
N GLU A 708 -47.21 5.83 3.58
CA GLU A 708 -47.04 4.50 4.15
C GLU A 708 -46.33 3.55 3.19
N VAL A 709 -46.72 3.54 1.91
CA VAL A 709 -46.07 2.72 0.87
C VAL A 709 -44.60 3.11 0.70
N LEU A 710 -44.29 4.41 0.66
CA LEU A 710 -42.91 4.89 0.55
C LEU A 710 -42.07 4.56 1.80
N TRP A 711 -42.69 4.59 2.98
CA TRP A 711 -42.02 4.13 4.20
C TRP A 711 -41.72 2.64 4.13
N ALA A 712 -42.72 1.81 3.82
CA ALA A 712 -42.56 0.37 3.68
C ALA A 712 -41.49 0.02 2.64
N PHE A 713 -41.51 0.69 1.48
CA PHE A 713 -40.46 0.59 0.46
C PHE A 713 -39.08 0.90 1.04
N SER A 714 -38.94 2.01 1.76
CA SER A 714 -37.65 2.38 2.33
C SER A 714 -37.13 1.38 3.37
N GLN A 715 -38.03 0.76 4.15
CA GLN A 715 -37.68 -0.27 5.11
C GLN A 715 -37.34 -1.60 4.41
N GLU A 716 -38.02 -1.91 3.30
CA GLU A 716 -37.74 -3.09 2.49
C GLU A 716 -36.35 -3.09 1.88
N TRP A 717 -35.94 -1.94 1.36
CA TRP A 717 -34.65 -1.75 0.70
C TRP A 717 -33.65 -1.06 1.62
N ARG A 718 -33.90 -1.16 2.93
CA ARG A 718 -32.96 -0.73 3.95
C ARG A 718 -31.79 -1.70 3.93
N TYR A 719 -30.64 -1.14 3.53
CA TYR A 719 -29.31 -1.72 3.39
C TYR A 719 -28.89 -2.06 1.95
#